data_AF-A0A0P0LLB0-F1
#
_entry.id   AF-A0A0P0LLB0-F1
#
_cell.length_a   1.000
_cell.length_b   1.000
_cell.length_c   1.000
_cell.angle_alpha   90.00
_cell.angle_beta   90.00
_cell.angle_gamma   90.00
#
_symmetry.space_group_name_H-M   'P 1'
#
loop_
_entity.id
_entity.type
_entity.pdbx_description
1 polymer ?
#
loop_
_entity_poly.entity_id
_entity_poly.type
_entity_poly.pdbx_seq_one_letter_code
_entity_poly.pdbx_strand_id
1 'polypeptide(L)'
;MGRVEGTENVVIDYEGKYCPDALKELAGKVPGAEWWVEGQTVNLCRCEHGEEISLAYGKGLTELSRDKADGAKFYTRLFPVGSSRNIDPEKYGHSRLQLPDGAKYVDVNTEKHGIHHHYEKDAFADIYPRRVGTVTSVRSAQVTDEDGHPFVIWYFRDDTLNFDPNTYELAGKVKRVSFQEGGELAGLGEEEDGTYYFEVNFDSDTREFEIITIWPYDDDTQLPGGNLIPKAGDRYILWNIRMPDEYYALAEEEYLTAVNKYNLENAIDVSVYKGPTDHVYVERNKIDLYPGRRVRLESAEYFPETGFRSSRITKIMRKVALPSQVDLEIGDALSTGVMESLKGSIEEVRNYTKTVGSNLPDIIRSWDNTLPTDNNLFSARRSQAEHLSKKKADRAKKKITFEEGIGIGQEENGGIDGKGNAELLTLVVREFLRSPQFVDGLLGEGWRLWMEDALSHLTIDKLTVRQVMVVLELLIEKVRSVGGQLCVSAANGKIKTAVLEDGFYKITFEQANTFRAHDLMRCATFTGGNLKGYWVEVAGVEGDSILVGVDEFGTSLPAPGDECVLMGNTENPLRQNLILISATEDGQPRMDVMDGVKAKNFTGCLRARLGNLDGISDDWFPADNQPHGNGLYSDNAYLRGTFLLVTGEDIKTKFEIVEGRITSVVTALRQDFATDRGYLNNPAFDDGLMKWNTENETVFFLVGNRWVWANGNVLTKKGDGASVTEDDGRKVVRIRNKYILQKRANLKSIPSMPENGSGEKEAVPVYLTFFYRCAVGGTLRVEFVGVDKTGFANFNSMEVEEELPATDGYVQYTCSGLWNGTGDFKLSFTGDIYLYMLILSTDRVESLTHRYKTLFEQSERLVKISAAVFDRDENFLQETGLVVKPEGAGIYAQDADGKLALIGVSVDETDADGNKISVVKLTGDHIKLEGLVTANENFKILEDGSIEAKNGKFTGEIDADTGKIGGFSISYGRIGIDKDGGGSGMFLYNSMIGFKGDNMQALIGCYNDLGTDILGRFVNTQSGYLPNYGLVFSVQNSLSNRNYAFVGTGDGILKGVVEGFRLNWIEFSQAKEAKYINLNRGKYVEVCGNYGDCVLMLPRLAELRLSLGMSSTSTEDIAVRLTVVKRSGSDVRLYGRTGDFTVNGSSVDNAQHPYFRDNNFGNTGYWNMGNGDVVEVLLTYSAAEYNAYTVSIHR
;
A
#
# COMPACT_ATOMS: atom_id res chain seq x y z
N MET A 1 -49.29 -27.27 0.69
CA MET A 1 -48.31 -26.61 1.58
C MET A 1 -47.90 -25.34 0.87
N GLY A 2 -48.06 -24.20 1.53
CA GLY A 2 -47.77 -22.89 0.95
C GLY A 2 -46.30 -22.76 0.56
N ARG A 3 -46.06 -22.00 -0.50
CA ARG A 3 -44.71 -21.65 -0.97
C ARG A 3 -44.22 -20.46 -0.11
N VAL A 4 -43.01 -20.55 0.43
CA VAL A 4 -42.33 -19.42 1.07
C VAL A 4 -41.64 -18.64 -0.03
N GLU A 5 -42.04 -17.40 -0.28
CA GLU A 5 -41.39 -16.50 -1.25
C GLU A 5 -40.65 -15.42 -0.45
N GLY A 6 -39.31 -15.43 -0.51
CA GLY A 6 -38.41 -14.48 0.19
C GLY A 6 -37.46 -15.16 1.18
N THR A 7 -36.14 -14.90 1.06
CA THR A 7 -35.06 -15.42 1.94
C THR A 7 -34.17 -14.33 2.54
N GLU A 8 -34.56 -13.05 2.40
CA GLU A 8 -33.81 -11.90 2.92
C GLU A 8 -34.23 -11.59 4.37
N ASN A 9 -33.29 -11.08 5.19
CA ASN A 9 -33.55 -10.71 6.59
C ASN A 9 -34.43 -9.46 6.67
N VAL A 10 -35.54 -9.54 7.41
CA VAL A 10 -36.49 -8.43 7.59
C VAL A 10 -36.39 -7.88 9.02
N VAL A 11 -36.04 -6.60 9.17
CA VAL A 11 -36.01 -5.91 10.48
C VAL A 11 -37.41 -5.39 10.82
N ILE A 12 -37.91 -5.73 12.00
CA ILE A 12 -39.17 -5.21 12.56
C ILE A 12 -38.90 -4.63 13.94
N ASP A 13 -39.33 -3.39 14.13
CA ASP A 13 -39.41 -2.77 15.44
C ASP A 13 -40.67 -3.26 16.16
N TYR A 14 -40.46 -3.85 17.35
CA TYR A 14 -41.51 -4.44 18.19
C TYR A 14 -42.00 -3.51 19.29
N GLU A 15 -41.42 -2.31 19.45
CA GLU A 15 -41.79 -1.42 20.54
C GLU A 15 -43.24 -0.92 20.38
N GLY A 16 -44.08 -1.18 21.38
CA GLY A 16 -45.47 -0.74 21.42
C GLY A 16 -46.49 -1.50 20.54
N LYS A 17 -46.13 -2.61 19.89
CA LYS A 17 -47.02 -3.35 18.96
C LYS A 17 -47.61 -4.64 19.55
N TYR A 18 -48.86 -4.95 19.22
CA TYR A 18 -49.48 -6.25 19.55
C TYR A 18 -49.11 -7.33 18.51
N CYS A 19 -49.04 -8.60 18.93
CA CYS A 19 -48.60 -9.71 18.07
C CYS A 19 -49.34 -9.81 16.70
N PRO A 20 -50.66 -9.61 16.60
CA PRO A 20 -51.36 -9.60 15.29
C PRO A 20 -50.92 -8.47 14.35
N ASP A 21 -50.54 -7.32 14.91
CA ASP A 21 -50.10 -6.16 14.14
C ASP A 21 -48.66 -6.34 13.64
N ALA A 22 -47.80 -6.94 14.48
CA ALA A 22 -46.46 -7.36 14.08
C ALA A 22 -46.48 -8.45 12.99
N LEU A 23 -47.37 -9.44 13.08
CA LEU A 23 -47.54 -10.47 12.05
C LEU A 23 -48.08 -9.91 10.73
N LYS A 24 -48.94 -8.89 10.81
CA LYS A 24 -49.45 -8.17 9.63
C LYS A 24 -48.35 -7.35 8.95
N GLU A 25 -47.48 -6.70 9.72
CA GLU A 25 -46.32 -5.98 9.20
C GLU A 25 -45.30 -6.93 8.57
N LEU A 26 -45.05 -8.08 9.21
CA LEU A 26 -44.14 -9.10 8.71
C LEU A 26 -44.64 -9.74 7.40
N ALA A 27 -45.94 -10.03 7.29
CA ALA A 27 -46.54 -10.49 6.04
C ALA A 27 -46.58 -9.41 4.94
N GLY A 28 -46.67 -8.13 5.30
CA GLY A 28 -46.65 -7.01 4.35
C GLY A 28 -45.27 -6.70 3.77
N LYS A 29 -44.18 -7.01 4.50
CA LYS A 29 -42.79 -6.82 4.05
C LYS A 29 -42.27 -7.97 3.17
N VAL A 30 -43.00 -9.07 3.06
CA VAL A 30 -42.63 -10.25 2.27
C VAL A 30 -43.60 -10.40 1.09
N PRO A 31 -43.16 -10.18 -0.17
CA PRO A 31 -44.04 -10.21 -1.34
C PRO A 31 -44.81 -11.53 -1.46
N GLY A 32 -46.15 -11.47 -1.53
CA GLY A 32 -47.01 -12.64 -1.72
C GLY A 32 -47.30 -13.48 -0.47
N ALA A 33 -46.81 -13.10 0.72
CA ALA A 33 -47.06 -13.79 1.99
C ALA A 33 -48.37 -13.34 2.68
N GLU A 34 -49.12 -14.29 3.24
CA GLU A 34 -50.34 -14.07 4.02
C GLU A 34 -50.16 -14.68 5.42
N TRP A 35 -50.95 -14.28 6.44
CA TRP A 35 -50.85 -14.90 7.77
C TRP A 35 -52.19 -15.34 8.38
N TRP A 36 -52.19 -16.49 9.06
CA TRP A 36 -53.34 -17.02 9.82
C TRP A 36 -52.92 -17.99 10.93
N VAL A 37 -53.82 -18.32 11.86
CA VAL A 37 -53.55 -19.19 13.02
C VAL A 37 -54.46 -20.41 13.00
N GLU A 38 -53.87 -21.62 13.05
CA GLU A 38 -54.57 -22.90 13.19
C GLU A 38 -54.11 -23.61 14.47
N GLY A 39 -54.98 -23.70 15.48
CA GLY A 39 -54.62 -24.25 16.79
C GLY A 39 -53.50 -23.46 17.46
N GLN A 40 -52.31 -24.05 17.57
CA GLN A 40 -51.09 -23.40 18.10
C GLN A 40 -50.09 -22.97 17.01
N THR A 41 -50.43 -23.10 15.73
CA THR A 41 -49.51 -22.83 14.61
C THR A 41 -49.88 -21.52 13.92
N VAL A 42 -48.91 -20.60 13.79
CA VAL A 42 -49.03 -19.36 13.00
C VAL A 42 -48.40 -19.60 11.63
N ASN A 43 -49.19 -19.54 10.57
CA ASN A 43 -48.73 -19.70 9.19
C ASN A 43 -48.46 -18.33 8.58
N LEU A 44 -47.34 -18.19 7.85
CA LEU A 44 -46.92 -16.93 7.21
C LEU A 44 -46.41 -17.22 5.79
N CYS A 45 -47.34 -17.52 4.88
CA CYS A 45 -47.08 -17.94 3.50
C CYS A 45 -48.34 -17.75 2.64
N ARG A 46 -48.28 -18.06 1.34
CA ARG A 46 -49.44 -17.96 0.44
C ARG A 46 -50.48 -19.07 0.72
N CYS A 47 -51.74 -18.72 0.97
CA CYS A 47 -52.81 -19.67 1.34
C CYS A 47 -53.38 -20.42 0.12
N GLU A 48 -52.81 -21.58 -0.21
CA GLU A 48 -53.26 -22.47 -1.28
C GLU A 48 -53.38 -23.94 -0.83
N HIS A 49 -54.54 -24.54 -1.11
CA HIS A 49 -54.95 -25.82 -0.56
C HIS A 49 -55.71 -26.71 -1.56
N GLY A 50 -55.54 -28.03 -1.43
CA GLY A 50 -56.32 -29.05 -2.16
C GLY A 50 -55.97 -29.27 -3.64
N GLU A 51 -56.63 -30.26 -4.25
CA GLU A 51 -56.56 -30.54 -5.70
C GLU A 51 -57.38 -29.52 -6.50
N GLU A 52 -56.89 -29.15 -7.68
CA GLU A 52 -57.53 -28.15 -8.55
C GLU A 52 -58.90 -28.64 -9.05
N ILE A 53 -59.95 -27.85 -8.80
CA ILE A 53 -61.33 -28.18 -9.24
C ILE A 53 -61.72 -27.34 -10.47
N SER A 54 -62.27 -27.96 -11.51
CA SER A 54 -62.76 -27.22 -12.68
C SER A 54 -64.15 -26.63 -12.41
N LEU A 55 -64.29 -25.32 -12.55
CA LEU A 55 -65.56 -24.59 -12.47
C LEU A 55 -65.80 -23.77 -13.74
N ALA A 56 -67.03 -23.81 -14.26
CA ALA A 56 -67.46 -23.04 -15.43
C ALA A 56 -68.95 -22.67 -15.31
N TYR A 57 -69.41 -21.73 -16.14
CA TYR A 57 -70.84 -21.48 -16.30
C TYR A 57 -71.56 -22.76 -16.76
N GLY A 58 -72.57 -23.20 -15.99
CA GLY A 58 -73.28 -24.46 -16.22
C GLY A 58 -72.54 -25.72 -15.75
N LYS A 59 -71.35 -25.57 -15.14
CA LYS A 59 -70.50 -26.63 -14.58
C LYS A 59 -69.96 -26.18 -13.22
N GLY A 60 -70.85 -26.14 -12.23
CA GLY A 60 -70.54 -25.75 -10.84
C GLY A 60 -70.81 -24.28 -10.49
N LEU A 61 -70.90 -23.38 -11.47
CA LEU A 61 -71.29 -21.98 -11.28
C LEU A 61 -72.55 -21.65 -12.11
N THR A 62 -73.47 -20.88 -11.53
CA THR A 62 -74.70 -20.44 -12.21
C THR A 62 -74.54 -19.12 -12.95
N GLU A 63 -73.49 -18.35 -12.65
CA GLU A 63 -73.12 -17.08 -13.29
C GLU A 63 -71.62 -16.84 -13.09
N LEU A 64 -70.99 -16.06 -13.98
CA LEU A 64 -69.59 -15.65 -13.85
C LEU A 64 -69.42 -14.19 -14.27
N SER A 65 -68.95 -13.32 -13.37
CA SER A 65 -68.64 -11.92 -13.64
C SER A 65 -67.19 -11.58 -13.28
N ARG A 66 -66.62 -10.55 -13.92
CA ARG A 66 -65.24 -10.06 -13.69
C ARG A 66 -65.26 -8.70 -12.97
N ASP A 67 -64.41 -8.58 -11.95
CA ASP A 67 -64.22 -7.40 -11.11
C ASP A 67 -62.71 -7.17 -10.83
N LYS A 68 -62.36 -6.09 -10.11
CA LYS A 68 -60.99 -5.82 -9.64
C LYS A 68 -60.88 -5.99 -8.12
N ALA A 69 -59.77 -6.53 -7.63
CA ALA A 69 -59.51 -6.60 -6.18
C ALA A 69 -59.31 -5.20 -5.58
N ASP A 70 -60.03 -4.87 -4.51
CA ASP A 70 -59.83 -3.60 -3.77
C ASP A 70 -58.50 -3.62 -3.00
N GLY A 71 -57.66 -2.62 -3.28
CA GLY A 71 -56.38 -2.39 -2.57
C GLY A 71 -55.11 -2.97 -3.22
N ALA A 72 -55.20 -3.64 -4.37
CA ALA A 72 -54.04 -4.21 -5.06
C ALA A 72 -53.36 -3.17 -6.00
N LYS A 73 -52.03 -2.98 -5.87
CA LYS A 73 -51.22 -2.07 -6.71
C LYS A 73 -51.13 -2.63 -8.15
N PHE A 74 -51.92 -2.11 -9.10
CA PHE A 74 -51.84 -2.49 -10.52
C PHE A 74 -51.19 -1.39 -11.34
N TYR A 75 -50.11 -1.71 -12.05
CA TYR A 75 -49.40 -0.78 -12.93
C TYR A 75 -48.73 -1.50 -14.10
N THR A 76 -48.47 -0.73 -15.16
CA THR A 76 -47.77 -1.20 -16.36
C THR A 76 -46.62 -0.28 -16.76
N ARG A 77 -46.48 0.87 -16.08
CA ARG A 77 -45.35 1.79 -16.19
C ARG A 77 -44.89 2.20 -14.80
N LEU A 78 -43.68 1.80 -14.44
CA LEU A 78 -43.06 2.18 -13.18
C LEU A 78 -42.21 3.44 -13.36
N PHE A 79 -42.44 4.43 -12.51
CA PHE A 79 -41.59 5.60 -12.31
C PHE A 79 -40.78 5.37 -11.03
N PRO A 80 -39.61 4.72 -11.12
CA PRO A 80 -38.78 4.52 -9.95
C PRO A 80 -38.13 5.86 -9.56
N VAL A 81 -38.06 6.16 -8.26
CA VAL A 81 -37.45 7.38 -7.73
C VAL A 81 -36.12 7.03 -7.06
N GLY A 82 -35.02 7.49 -7.66
CA GLY A 82 -33.68 7.22 -7.17
C GLY A 82 -33.37 7.96 -5.86
N SER A 83 -32.37 7.45 -5.14
CA SER A 83 -31.88 8.09 -3.93
C SER A 83 -31.25 9.46 -4.22
N SER A 84 -31.22 10.33 -3.21
CA SER A 84 -30.54 11.63 -3.23
C SER A 84 -29.21 11.61 -2.46
N ARG A 85 -28.83 10.47 -1.87
CA ARG A 85 -27.63 10.33 -1.04
C ARG A 85 -26.37 10.41 -1.92
N ASN A 86 -25.34 11.13 -1.45
CA ASN A 86 -24.05 11.33 -2.15
C ASN A 86 -24.15 11.94 -3.57
N ILE A 87 -25.19 12.75 -3.83
CA ILE A 87 -25.41 13.42 -5.11
C ILE A 87 -25.31 14.93 -4.93
N ASP A 88 -24.53 15.56 -5.79
CA ASP A 88 -24.47 17.01 -5.98
C ASP A 88 -25.35 17.39 -7.19
N PRO A 89 -26.52 18.03 -6.96
CA PRO A 89 -27.44 18.36 -8.04
C PRO A 89 -26.84 19.27 -9.11
N GLU A 90 -25.91 20.15 -8.75
CA GLU A 90 -25.30 21.10 -9.69
C GLU A 90 -24.34 20.40 -10.65
N LYS A 91 -23.63 19.36 -10.18
CA LYS A 91 -22.64 18.64 -10.99
C LYS A 91 -23.20 17.42 -11.73
N TYR A 92 -24.05 16.62 -11.08
CA TYR A 92 -24.69 15.46 -11.72
C TYR A 92 -25.84 15.88 -12.67
N GLY A 93 -26.36 17.11 -12.53
CA GLY A 93 -27.43 17.65 -13.36
C GLY A 93 -28.84 17.26 -12.91
N HIS A 94 -28.95 16.35 -11.93
CA HIS A 94 -30.19 15.90 -11.33
C HIS A 94 -30.07 15.80 -9.81
N SER A 95 -31.15 16.08 -9.08
CA SER A 95 -31.17 16.02 -7.61
C SER A 95 -31.27 14.60 -7.03
N ARG A 96 -31.44 13.59 -7.89
CA ARG A 96 -31.62 12.17 -7.55
C ARG A 96 -30.99 11.31 -8.62
N LEU A 97 -30.56 10.10 -8.25
CA LEU A 97 -30.00 9.12 -9.17
C LEU A 97 -31.00 8.83 -10.31
N GLN A 98 -30.55 8.87 -11.55
CA GLN A 98 -31.36 8.56 -12.72
C GLN A 98 -31.13 7.11 -13.18
N LEU A 99 -32.03 6.58 -14.01
CA LEU A 99 -31.73 5.36 -14.75
C LEU A 99 -30.69 5.66 -15.85
N PRO A 100 -29.99 4.63 -16.36
CA PRO A 100 -29.08 4.78 -17.50
C PRO A 100 -29.74 5.52 -18.66
N ASP A 101 -28.96 6.37 -19.35
CA ASP A 101 -29.41 7.26 -20.42
C ASP A 101 -30.49 8.30 -20.03
N GLY A 102 -30.73 8.50 -18.72
CA GLY A 102 -31.72 9.46 -18.20
C GLY A 102 -33.18 9.00 -18.38
N ALA A 103 -33.41 7.69 -18.50
CA ALA A 103 -34.75 7.12 -18.61
C ALA A 103 -35.60 7.45 -17.37
N LYS A 104 -36.86 7.85 -17.58
CA LYS A 104 -37.77 8.28 -16.48
C LYS A 104 -38.68 7.18 -15.97
N TYR A 105 -38.82 6.10 -16.73
CA TYR A 105 -39.75 5.02 -16.43
C TYR A 105 -39.33 3.74 -17.13
N VAL A 106 -39.81 2.61 -16.60
CA VAL A 106 -39.68 1.28 -17.22
C VAL A 106 -41.08 0.71 -17.43
N ASP A 107 -41.33 0.24 -18.65
CA ASP A 107 -42.63 -0.32 -19.06
C ASP A 107 -42.65 -1.84 -18.94
N VAL A 108 -43.77 -2.37 -18.45
CA VAL A 108 -44.03 -3.81 -18.31
C VAL A 108 -45.45 -4.11 -18.75
N ASN A 109 -45.62 -5.02 -19.71
CA ASN A 109 -46.91 -5.50 -20.20
C ASN A 109 -47.89 -4.41 -20.72
N THR A 110 -47.38 -3.24 -21.14
CA THR A 110 -48.19 -2.12 -21.65
C THR A 110 -49.02 -2.49 -22.88
N GLU A 111 -48.53 -3.40 -23.71
CA GLU A 111 -49.23 -3.91 -24.90
C GLU A 111 -50.49 -4.74 -24.56
N LYS A 112 -50.54 -5.37 -23.37
CA LYS A 112 -51.65 -6.25 -22.95
C LYS A 112 -52.72 -5.54 -22.14
N HIS A 113 -52.36 -4.50 -21.39
CA HIS A 113 -53.26 -3.90 -20.40
C HIS A 113 -53.37 -2.36 -20.47
N GLY A 114 -52.73 -1.70 -21.43
CA GLY A 114 -52.68 -0.24 -21.51
C GLY A 114 -51.73 0.37 -20.47
N ILE A 115 -51.52 1.69 -20.51
CA ILE A 115 -50.55 2.40 -19.65
C ILE A 115 -51.19 2.81 -18.32
N HIS A 116 -50.66 2.30 -17.22
CA HIS A 116 -51.03 2.60 -15.84
C HIS A 116 -49.78 2.95 -15.04
N HIS A 117 -49.72 4.18 -14.54
CA HIS A 117 -48.55 4.74 -13.86
C HIS A 117 -48.49 4.32 -12.39
N HIS A 118 -47.28 3.98 -11.93
CA HIS A 118 -46.98 3.84 -10.51
C HIS A 118 -45.65 4.50 -10.18
N TYR A 119 -45.60 5.16 -9.02
CA TYR A 119 -44.40 5.79 -8.50
C TYR A 119 -43.93 4.99 -7.29
N GLU A 120 -42.65 4.61 -7.28
CA GLU A 120 -42.07 3.86 -6.18
C GLU A 120 -40.72 4.46 -5.81
N LYS A 121 -40.53 4.75 -4.53
CA LYS A 121 -39.36 5.46 -3.98
C LYS A 121 -38.65 4.61 -2.95
N ASP A 122 -39.39 4.01 -2.04
CA ASP A 122 -38.82 3.41 -0.84
C ASP A 122 -38.02 2.15 -1.18
N ALA A 123 -38.45 1.39 -2.21
CA ALA A 123 -37.74 0.22 -2.72
C ALA A 123 -36.33 0.53 -3.31
N PHE A 124 -36.02 1.79 -3.58
CA PHE A 124 -34.77 2.21 -4.23
C PHE A 124 -33.96 3.23 -3.41
N ALA A 125 -34.37 3.50 -2.17
CA ALA A 125 -33.76 4.52 -1.32
C ALA A 125 -32.29 4.23 -0.96
N ASP A 126 -31.91 2.95 -0.91
CA ASP A 126 -30.57 2.47 -0.54
C ASP A 126 -29.61 2.29 -1.73
N ILE A 127 -30.04 2.66 -2.94
CA ILE A 127 -29.20 2.63 -4.15
C ILE A 127 -28.75 4.05 -4.46
N TYR A 128 -27.46 4.32 -4.30
CA TYR A 128 -26.84 5.62 -4.50
C TYR A 128 -25.35 5.46 -4.84
N PRO A 129 -24.71 6.50 -5.42
CA PRO A 129 -23.27 6.48 -5.68
C PRO A 129 -22.49 6.28 -4.38
N ARG A 130 -21.78 5.16 -4.27
CA ARG A 130 -21.04 4.79 -3.06
C ARG A 130 -19.82 3.95 -3.37
N ARG A 131 -18.84 4.01 -2.48
CA ARG A 131 -17.68 3.12 -2.41
C ARG A 131 -17.71 2.42 -1.06
N VAL A 132 -17.46 1.11 -1.06
CA VAL A 132 -17.23 0.36 0.17
C VAL A 132 -15.72 0.29 0.42
N GLY A 133 -15.23 1.10 1.36
CA GLY A 133 -13.82 1.18 1.77
C GLY A 133 -13.47 0.13 2.82
N THR A 134 -12.16 -0.03 3.08
CA THR A 134 -11.64 -0.94 4.10
C THR A 134 -10.60 -0.23 4.96
N VAL A 135 -10.76 -0.27 6.27
CA VAL A 135 -9.83 0.34 7.21
C VAL A 135 -8.49 -0.40 7.18
N THR A 136 -7.40 0.31 6.89
CA THR A 136 -6.03 -0.26 6.86
C THR A 136 -5.29 -0.11 8.17
N SER A 137 -5.49 1.00 8.90
CA SER A 137 -4.86 1.23 10.19
C SER A 137 -5.71 2.13 11.09
N VAL A 138 -5.50 2.01 12.41
CA VAL A 138 -6.25 2.74 13.45
C VAL A 138 -5.27 3.25 14.50
N ARG A 139 -5.46 4.48 14.97
CA ARG A 139 -4.74 5.06 16.11
C ARG A 139 -5.70 5.83 17.01
N SER A 140 -5.28 6.11 18.24
CA SER A 140 -6.06 6.89 19.21
C SER A 140 -5.24 8.01 19.84
N ALA A 141 -5.89 9.11 20.23
CA ALA A 141 -5.28 10.18 21.00
C ALA A 141 -6.15 10.53 22.21
N GLN A 142 -5.52 10.75 23.37
CA GLN A 142 -6.23 11.16 24.58
C GLN A 142 -6.32 12.69 24.62
N VAL A 143 -7.53 13.22 24.76
CA VAL A 143 -7.83 14.66 24.73
C VAL A 143 -8.70 15.00 25.94
N THR A 144 -8.67 16.24 26.40
CA THR A 144 -9.54 16.75 27.48
C THR A 144 -10.60 17.66 26.89
N ASP A 145 -11.86 17.52 27.34
CA ASP A 145 -12.95 18.41 26.96
C ASP A 145 -12.82 19.82 27.60
N GLU A 146 -13.78 20.71 27.31
CA GLU A 146 -13.81 22.09 27.84
C GLU A 146 -13.97 22.15 29.38
N ASP A 147 -14.46 21.07 30.00
CA ASP A 147 -14.65 20.90 31.45
C ASP A 147 -13.46 20.20 32.14
N GLY A 148 -12.46 19.75 31.36
CA GLY A 148 -11.23 19.12 31.83
C GLY A 148 -11.30 17.59 32.01
N HIS A 149 -12.35 16.92 31.53
CA HIS A 149 -12.49 15.47 31.56
C HIS A 149 -11.74 14.80 30.39
N PRO A 150 -10.92 13.76 30.65
CA PRO A 150 -10.20 13.07 29.59
C PRO A 150 -11.10 12.09 28.83
N PHE A 151 -11.09 12.15 27.50
CA PHE A 151 -11.73 11.19 26.59
C PHE A 151 -10.77 10.80 25.46
N VAL A 152 -11.12 9.79 24.67
CA VAL A 152 -10.24 9.24 23.61
C VAL A 152 -10.83 9.51 22.23
N ILE A 153 -10.09 10.16 21.35
CA ILE A 153 -10.44 10.33 19.93
C ILE A 153 -9.80 9.21 19.12
N TRP A 154 -10.58 8.59 18.23
CA TRP A 154 -10.13 7.53 17.35
C TRP A 154 -9.96 8.02 15.92
N TYR A 155 -8.86 7.59 15.29
CA TYR A 155 -8.51 7.90 13.91
C TYR A 155 -8.33 6.61 13.12
N PHE A 156 -8.76 6.58 11.87
CA PHE A 156 -8.53 5.45 10.97
C PHE A 156 -8.06 5.89 9.58
N ARG A 157 -7.39 5.00 8.86
CA ARG A 157 -6.92 5.22 7.48
C ARG A 157 -7.48 4.16 6.54
N ASP A 158 -7.62 4.53 5.28
CA ASP A 158 -7.82 3.60 4.17
C ASP A 158 -6.82 3.96 3.06
N ASP A 159 -5.74 3.20 2.96
CA ASP A 159 -4.68 3.44 1.95
C ASP A 159 -5.17 3.18 0.52
N THR A 160 -6.27 2.44 0.35
CA THR A 160 -6.88 2.15 -0.95
C THR A 160 -7.76 3.30 -1.44
N LEU A 161 -8.07 4.29 -0.60
CA LEU A 161 -8.87 5.45 -0.95
C LEU A 161 -8.11 6.32 -1.98
N ASN A 162 -8.60 6.34 -3.21
CA ASN A 162 -7.92 6.93 -4.38
C ASN A 162 -8.33 8.39 -4.69
N PHE A 163 -9.10 9.03 -3.83
CA PHE A 163 -9.50 10.43 -3.95
C PHE A 163 -9.51 11.10 -2.57
N ASP A 164 -9.42 12.42 -2.54
CA ASP A 164 -9.51 13.20 -1.30
C ASP A 164 -10.97 13.58 -1.00
N PRO A 165 -11.61 13.07 0.06
CA PRO A 165 -12.98 13.41 0.45
C PRO A 165 -13.23 14.92 0.65
N ASN A 166 -12.23 15.70 1.06
CA ASN A 166 -12.36 17.16 1.25
C ASN A 166 -12.57 17.90 -0.09
N THR A 167 -12.10 17.33 -1.21
CA THR A 167 -12.32 17.89 -2.56
C THR A 167 -13.76 17.68 -3.06
N TYR A 168 -14.52 16.79 -2.40
CA TYR A 168 -15.86 16.40 -2.81
C TYR A 168 -16.93 16.65 -1.73
N GLU A 169 -16.71 17.64 -0.86
CA GLU A 169 -17.71 18.04 0.13
C GLU A 169 -19.02 18.52 -0.51
N LEU A 170 -20.14 18.13 0.11
CA LEU A 170 -21.46 18.67 -0.21
C LEU A 170 -21.76 19.87 0.70
N ALA A 171 -22.12 21.00 0.11
CA ALA A 171 -22.33 22.25 0.85
C ALA A 171 -23.42 22.09 1.95
N GLY A 172 -23.08 22.48 3.18
CA GLY A 172 -23.99 22.42 4.34
C GLY A 172 -24.21 21.02 4.92
N LYS A 173 -23.42 20.02 4.52
CA LYS A 173 -23.46 18.66 5.06
C LYS A 173 -22.09 18.26 5.64
N VAL A 174 -22.11 17.59 6.78
CA VAL A 174 -20.92 17.03 7.44
C VAL A 174 -20.65 15.61 6.94
N LYS A 175 -19.37 15.26 6.78
CA LYS A 175 -18.98 13.93 6.29
C LYS A 175 -19.32 12.89 7.33
N ARG A 176 -19.82 11.76 6.86
CA ARG A 176 -20.27 10.67 7.72
C ARG A 176 -19.75 9.34 7.23
N VAL A 177 -19.59 8.40 8.16
CA VAL A 177 -19.14 7.05 7.90
C VAL A 177 -20.08 6.07 8.57
N SER A 178 -20.54 5.07 7.81
CA SER A 178 -21.27 3.92 8.34
C SER A 178 -20.42 2.67 8.21
N PHE A 179 -20.04 2.07 9.34
CA PHE A 179 -19.37 0.78 9.36
C PHE A 179 -20.34 -0.33 8.93
N GLN A 180 -19.85 -1.26 8.13
CA GLN A 180 -20.62 -2.34 7.52
C GLN A 180 -20.50 -3.63 8.34
N GLU A 181 -21.40 -4.57 8.09
CA GLU A 181 -21.44 -5.88 8.75
C GLU A 181 -20.07 -6.57 8.75
N GLY A 182 -19.62 -7.01 9.93
CA GLY A 182 -18.30 -7.60 10.16
C GLY A 182 -17.35 -6.76 11.02
N GLY A 183 -17.64 -5.46 11.24
CA GLY A 183 -16.93 -4.60 12.20
C GLY A 183 -17.70 -4.41 13.51
N GLU A 184 -16.99 -4.12 14.60
CA GLU A 184 -17.60 -3.94 15.94
C GLU A 184 -18.49 -2.68 16.04
N LEU A 185 -18.32 -1.75 15.11
CA LEU A 185 -19.11 -0.52 15.01
C LEU A 185 -20.28 -0.62 14.01
N ALA A 186 -20.53 -1.80 13.43
CA ALA A 186 -21.60 -2.00 12.47
C ALA A 186 -22.98 -1.83 13.13
N GLY A 187 -23.82 -0.97 12.56
CA GLY A 187 -25.15 -0.68 13.12
C GLY A 187 -25.13 0.16 14.41
N LEU A 188 -24.01 0.81 14.71
CA LEU A 188 -23.86 1.75 15.84
C LEU A 188 -23.59 3.17 15.33
N GLY A 189 -23.87 4.17 16.17
CA GLY A 189 -23.76 5.59 15.83
C GLY A 189 -25.08 6.33 15.99
N GLU A 190 -25.17 7.52 15.41
CA GLU A 190 -26.43 8.25 15.26
C GLU A 190 -27.26 7.67 14.11
N GLU A 191 -28.59 7.73 14.21
CA GLU A 191 -29.52 7.14 13.25
C GLU A 191 -30.21 8.22 12.42
N GLU A 192 -30.20 8.08 11.09
CA GLU A 192 -31.01 8.88 10.17
C GLU A 192 -31.57 7.98 9.06
N ASP A 193 -32.90 8.02 8.87
CA ASP A 193 -33.62 7.25 7.86
C ASP A 193 -33.28 5.74 7.90
N GLY A 194 -33.22 5.14 9.09
CA GLY A 194 -32.96 3.72 9.30
C GLY A 194 -31.50 3.30 9.09
N THR A 195 -30.56 4.25 8.97
CA THR A 195 -29.12 3.95 8.81
C THR A 195 -28.28 4.59 9.92
N TYR A 196 -27.41 3.81 10.55
CA TYR A 196 -26.52 4.24 11.62
C TYR A 196 -25.19 4.78 11.07
N TYR A 197 -24.68 5.89 11.62
CA TYR A 197 -23.46 6.55 11.16
C TYR A 197 -22.68 7.25 12.29
N PHE A 198 -21.41 7.54 12.02
CA PHE A 198 -20.57 8.45 12.79
C PHE A 198 -20.19 9.65 11.93
N GLU A 199 -20.19 10.85 12.51
CA GLU A 199 -19.60 12.02 11.86
C GLU A 199 -18.07 11.89 11.85
N VAL A 200 -17.43 12.31 10.76
CA VAL A 200 -15.98 12.22 10.60
C VAL A 200 -15.38 13.49 10.03
N ASN A 201 -14.16 13.80 10.43
CA ASN A 201 -13.30 14.78 9.75
C ASN A 201 -12.20 14.04 8.99
N PHE A 202 -11.80 14.55 7.83
CA PHE A 202 -10.69 13.97 7.05
C PHE A 202 -9.55 14.98 6.98
N ASP A 203 -8.35 14.54 7.31
CA ASP A 203 -7.12 15.32 7.17
C ASP A 203 -6.43 14.96 5.84
N SER A 204 -6.32 15.93 4.93
CA SER A 204 -5.74 15.74 3.60
C SER A 204 -4.23 15.49 3.62
N ASP A 205 -3.50 16.00 4.63
CA ASP A 205 -2.05 15.86 4.75
C ASP A 205 -1.67 14.49 5.31
N THR A 206 -2.40 14.05 6.34
CA THR A 206 -2.16 12.74 6.98
C THR A 206 -2.97 11.61 6.34
N ARG A 207 -4.00 11.91 5.53
CA ARG A 207 -4.97 10.95 4.95
C ARG A 207 -5.65 10.10 6.02
N GLU A 208 -6.02 10.71 7.14
CA GLU A 208 -6.68 10.05 8.27
C GLU A 208 -8.10 10.59 8.44
N PHE A 209 -9.03 9.69 8.77
CA PHE A 209 -10.37 10.04 9.25
C PHE A 209 -10.36 10.10 10.77
N GLU A 210 -10.71 11.25 11.33
CA GLU A 210 -11.04 11.43 12.73
C GLU A 210 -12.52 11.10 12.95
N ILE A 211 -12.83 10.18 13.86
CA ILE A 211 -14.21 9.86 14.24
C ILE A 211 -14.67 10.79 15.35
N ILE A 212 -15.75 11.52 15.12
CA ILE A 212 -16.39 12.34 16.16
C ILE A 212 -17.01 11.42 17.20
N THR A 213 -16.57 11.61 18.45
CA THR A 213 -16.98 10.76 19.58
C THR A 213 -18.36 11.17 20.09
N ILE A 214 -19.22 10.18 20.39
CA ILE A 214 -20.59 10.37 20.88
C ILE A 214 -20.83 9.58 22.18
N TRP A 215 -21.85 9.97 22.95
CA TRP A 215 -22.28 9.31 24.19
C TRP A 215 -23.79 9.03 24.14
N PRO A 216 -24.22 7.98 23.43
CA PRO A 216 -25.64 7.75 23.13
C PRO A 216 -26.41 7.06 24.28
N TYR A 217 -25.75 6.68 25.37
CA TYR A 217 -26.34 5.98 26.51
C TYR A 217 -26.22 6.81 27.79
N ASP A 218 -27.19 6.67 28.70
CA ASP A 218 -27.26 7.44 29.97
C ASP A 218 -26.20 7.04 31.02
N ASP A 219 -25.27 6.12 30.69
CA ASP A 219 -24.27 5.54 31.59
C ASP A 219 -22.82 6.01 31.32
N ASP A 220 -22.67 7.16 30.64
CA ASP A 220 -21.40 7.76 30.24
C ASP A 220 -20.56 6.89 29.28
N THR A 221 -21.17 5.90 28.62
CA THR A 221 -20.48 5.04 27.65
C THR A 221 -20.12 5.83 26.38
N GLN A 222 -18.82 5.98 26.16
CA GLN A 222 -18.25 6.58 24.96
C GLN A 222 -18.31 5.63 23.75
N LEU A 223 -18.70 6.15 22.58
CA LEU A 223 -18.58 5.47 21.30
C LEU A 223 -17.85 6.36 20.26
N PRO A 224 -16.77 5.88 19.62
CA PRO A 224 -16.09 4.60 19.85
C PRO A 224 -15.36 4.52 21.20
N GLY A 225 -15.38 3.35 21.87
CA GLY A 225 -14.84 3.16 23.21
C GLY A 225 -14.88 1.71 23.72
N GLY A 226 -14.03 1.36 24.70
CA GLY A 226 -13.95 -0.01 25.23
C GLY A 226 -13.57 -1.05 24.16
N ASN A 227 -14.44 -2.03 23.94
CA ASN A 227 -14.28 -3.06 22.89
C ASN A 227 -14.90 -2.63 21.54
N LEU A 228 -15.71 -1.56 21.53
CA LEU A 228 -16.43 -1.04 20.36
C LEU A 228 -15.58 0.07 19.73
N ILE A 229 -14.48 -0.34 19.10
CA ILE A 229 -13.49 0.54 18.45
C ILE A 229 -13.31 0.13 16.99
N PRO A 230 -12.93 1.06 16.08
CA PRO A 230 -12.59 0.66 14.71
C PRO A 230 -11.35 -0.23 14.71
N LYS A 231 -11.30 -1.22 13.81
CA LYS A 231 -10.18 -2.13 13.63
C LYS A 231 -9.72 -2.17 12.17
N ALA A 232 -8.44 -2.52 11.96
CA ALA A 232 -7.95 -2.82 10.62
C ALA A 232 -8.72 -4.03 10.05
N GLY A 233 -9.23 -3.89 8.83
CA GLY A 233 -10.11 -4.86 8.16
C GLY A 233 -11.59 -4.50 8.19
N ASP A 234 -12.02 -3.55 9.02
CA ASP A 234 -13.43 -3.12 9.06
C ASP A 234 -13.82 -2.45 7.74
N ARG A 235 -15.02 -2.79 7.24
CA ARG A 235 -15.58 -2.19 6.01
C ARG A 235 -16.43 -0.98 6.36
N TYR A 236 -16.39 0.04 5.52
CA TYR A 236 -17.13 1.26 5.76
C TYR A 236 -17.65 1.90 4.47
N ILE A 237 -18.71 2.71 4.58
CA ILE A 237 -19.26 3.51 3.48
C ILE A 237 -19.20 4.98 3.88
N LEU A 238 -18.79 5.84 2.95
CA LEU A 238 -18.79 7.29 3.11
C LEU A 238 -20.12 7.90 2.65
N TRP A 239 -20.57 8.88 3.44
CA TRP A 239 -21.84 9.59 3.28
C TRP A 239 -21.60 11.09 3.28
N ASN A 240 -22.55 11.84 2.72
CA ASN A 240 -22.54 13.29 2.65
C ASN A 240 -21.34 13.88 1.88
N ILE A 241 -20.79 13.11 0.95
CA ILE A 241 -19.79 13.56 -0.02
C ILE A 241 -20.30 13.28 -1.43
N ARG A 242 -19.90 14.12 -2.38
CA ARG A 242 -20.09 13.83 -3.80
C ARG A 242 -19.12 12.72 -4.19
N MET A 243 -19.58 11.63 -4.78
CA MET A 243 -18.63 10.63 -5.25
C MET A 243 -17.87 11.11 -6.51
N PRO A 244 -16.71 10.53 -6.86
CA PRO A 244 -16.14 10.69 -8.19
C PRO A 244 -17.07 10.18 -9.29
N ASP A 245 -16.97 10.76 -10.48
CA ASP A 245 -17.92 10.57 -11.59
C ASP A 245 -18.08 9.08 -12.00
N GLU A 246 -17.02 8.27 -11.85
CA GLU A 246 -17.02 6.83 -12.14
C GLU A 246 -18.04 6.01 -11.33
N TYR A 247 -18.35 6.43 -10.10
CA TYR A 247 -19.28 5.71 -9.22
C TYR A 247 -20.75 5.99 -9.55
N TYR A 248 -21.05 7.03 -10.33
CA TYR A 248 -22.42 7.31 -10.77
C TYR A 248 -22.88 6.29 -11.80
N ALA A 249 -22.07 5.98 -12.81
CA ALA A 249 -22.42 4.99 -13.83
C ALA A 249 -22.68 3.59 -13.24
N LEU A 250 -21.87 3.18 -12.27
CA LEU A 250 -22.06 1.91 -11.55
C LEU A 250 -23.37 1.90 -10.75
N ALA A 251 -23.70 3.01 -10.07
CA ALA A 251 -24.94 3.13 -9.31
C ALA A 251 -26.18 3.16 -10.23
N GLU A 252 -26.10 3.79 -11.40
CA GLU A 252 -27.19 3.79 -12.40
C GLU A 252 -27.48 2.37 -12.92
N GLU A 253 -26.45 1.56 -13.16
CA GLU A 253 -26.60 0.16 -13.60
C GLU A 253 -27.17 -0.73 -12.49
N GLU A 254 -26.72 -0.56 -11.25
CA GLU A 254 -27.30 -1.19 -10.05
C GLU A 254 -28.79 -0.82 -9.91
N TYR A 255 -29.12 0.44 -10.13
CA TYR A 255 -30.48 0.96 -10.04
C TYR A 255 -31.40 0.38 -11.12
N LEU A 256 -30.96 0.31 -12.37
CA LEU A 256 -31.74 -0.34 -13.44
C LEU A 256 -32.00 -1.82 -13.15
N THR A 257 -31.00 -2.52 -12.62
CA THR A 257 -31.11 -3.93 -12.25
C THR A 257 -32.16 -4.14 -11.16
N ALA A 258 -32.14 -3.31 -10.12
CA ALA A 258 -33.13 -3.36 -9.03
C ALA A 258 -34.55 -3.03 -9.52
N VAL A 259 -34.70 -2.04 -10.41
CA VAL A 259 -35.98 -1.68 -11.01
C VAL A 259 -36.56 -2.83 -11.84
N ASN A 260 -35.74 -3.52 -12.61
CA ASN A 260 -36.16 -4.70 -13.38
C ASN A 260 -36.58 -5.87 -12.48
N LYS A 261 -35.87 -6.10 -11.37
CA LYS A 261 -36.24 -7.09 -10.36
C LYS A 261 -37.57 -6.75 -9.68
N TYR A 262 -37.75 -5.51 -9.24
CA TYR A 262 -39.00 -5.05 -8.63
C TYR A 262 -40.21 -5.22 -9.56
N ASN A 263 -40.02 -4.94 -10.84
CA ASN A 263 -41.04 -5.14 -11.88
C ASN A 263 -41.40 -6.62 -12.12
N LEU A 264 -40.43 -7.54 -12.03
CA LEU A 264 -40.70 -8.98 -12.11
C LEU A 264 -41.56 -9.48 -10.94
N GLU A 265 -41.38 -8.90 -9.76
CA GLU A 265 -42.03 -9.35 -8.53
C GLU A 265 -43.42 -8.73 -8.31
N ASN A 266 -43.66 -7.50 -8.77
CA ASN A 266 -44.87 -6.72 -8.42
C ASN A 266 -45.88 -6.51 -9.57
N ALA A 267 -45.54 -6.83 -10.82
CA ALA A 267 -46.45 -6.70 -11.96
C ALA A 267 -47.44 -7.89 -12.06
N ILE A 268 -48.31 -8.06 -11.05
CA ILE A 268 -49.28 -9.18 -10.94
C ILE A 268 -50.68 -8.78 -11.49
N ASP A 269 -51.39 -9.71 -12.13
CA ASP A 269 -52.78 -9.52 -12.60
C ASP A 269 -53.81 -9.56 -11.46
N VAL A 270 -54.44 -8.42 -11.18
CA VAL A 270 -55.37 -8.16 -10.06
C VAL A 270 -56.84 -8.50 -10.35
N SER A 271 -57.14 -9.17 -11.46
CA SER A 271 -58.51 -9.51 -11.87
C SER A 271 -59.15 -10.54 -10.91
N VAL A 272 -60.38 -10.28 -10.45
CA VAL A 272 -61.19 -11.16 -9.58
C VAL A 272 -62.44 -11.60 -10.33
N TYR A 273 -62.85 -12.85 -10.18
CA TYR A 273 -64.04 -13.43 -10.80
C TYR A 273 -65.04 -13.87 -9.73
N LYS A 274 -66.32 -13.52 -9.89
CA LYS A 274 -67.36 -13.75 -8.88
C LYS A 274 -68.53 -14.54 -9.49
N GLY A 275 -69.13 -15.43 -8.70
CA GLY A 275 -70.28 -16.21 -9.17
C GLY A 275 -70.94 -17.09 -8.08
N PRO A 276 -72.28 -17.27 -8.10
CA PRO A 276 -72.96 -18.23 -7.24
C PRO A 276 -72.69 -19.68 -7.68
N THR A 277 -72.60 -20.60 -6.73
CA THR A 277 -72.47 -22.03 -7.01
C THR A 277 -73.81 -22.70 -7.29
N ASP A 278 -73.82 -23.66 -8.22
CA ASP A 278 -74.93 -24.60 -8.38
C ASP A 278 -74.88 -25.67 -7.27
N HIS A 279 -75.75 -25.54 -6.28
CA HIS A 279 -75.78 -26.44 -5.13
C HIS A 279 -76.04 -27.91 -5.51
N VAL A 280 -76.79 -28.18 -6.59
CA VAL A 280 -77.05 -29.55 -7.07
C VAL A 280 -75.78 -30.16 -7.63
N TYR A 281 -75.00 -29.38 -8.38
CA TYR A 281 -73.72 -29.82 -8.93
C TYR A 281 -72.68 -30.06 -7.82
N VAL A 282 -72.61 -29.16 -6.83
CA VAL A 282 -71.68 -29.25 -5.69
C VAL A 282 -71.96 -30.47 -4.82
N GLU A 283 -73.23 -30.72 -4.45
CA GLU A 283 -73.61 -31.87 -3.64
C GLU A 283 -73.45 -33.21 -4.38
N ARG A 284 -73.86 -33.27 -5.65
CA ARG A 284 -73.82 -34.50 -6.45
C ARG A 284 -72.39 -34.98 -6.73
N ASN A 285 -71.46 -34.04 -6.90
CA ASN A 285 -70.05 -34.34 -7.16
C ASN A 285 -69.19 -34.31 -5.88
N LYS A 286 -69.80 -34.09 -4.70
CA LYS A 286 -69.12 -34.00 -3.39
C LYS A 286 -67.95 -33.01 -3.41
N ILE A 287 -68.18 -31.82 -3.96
CA ILE A 287 -67.16 -30.80 -4.12
C ILE A 287 -67.02 -30.02 -2.81
N ASP A 288 -65.86 -30.14 -2.16
CA ASP A 288 -65.55 -29.41 -0.93
C ASP A 288 -65.06 -27.99 -1.24
N LEU A 289 -65.83 -26.99 -0.81
CA LEU A 289 -65.56 -25.57 -1.04
C LEU A 289 -65.10 -24.89 0.27
N TYR A 290 -63.85 -24.42 0.28
CA TYR A 290 -63.23 -23.69 1.39
C TYR A 290 -62.23 -22.65 0.86
N PRO A 291 -61.98 -21.55 1.61
CA PRO A 291 -60.98 -20.54 1.23
C PRO A 291 -59.59 -21.15 0.99
N GLY A 292 -58.88 -20.69 -0.03
CA GLY A 292 -57.60 -21.24 -0.47
C GLY A 292 -57.68 -22.43 -1.43
N ARG A 293 -58.89 -22.97 -1.73
CA ARG A 293 -59.06 -24.07 -2.69
C ARG A 293 -58.66 -23.66 -4.11
N ARG A 294 -57.79 -24.44 -4.76
CA ARG A 294 -57.38 -24.23 -6.16
C ARG A 294 -58.53 -24.52 -7.14
N VAL A 295 -58.74 -23.63 -8.11
CA VAL A 295 -59.82 -23.68 -9.09
C VAL A 295 -59.28 -23.45 -10.50
N ARG A 296 -59.67 -24.31 -11.44
CA ARG A 296 -59.53 -24.09 -12.87
C ARG A 296 -60.82 -23.48 -13.41
N LEU A 297 -60.83 -22.18 -13.64
CA LEU A 297 -61.98 -21.43 -14.13
C LEU A 297 -62.01 -21.44 -15.66
N GLU A 298 -62.98 -22.15 -16.24
CA GLU A 298 -63.11 -22.35 -17.69
C GLU A 298 -64.11 -21.32 -18.27
N SER A 299 -63.68 -20.48 -19.22
CA SER A 299 -64.55 -19.53 -19.95
C SER A 299 -63.90 -19.09 -21.26
N ALA A 300 -64.58 -19.32 -22.39
CA ALA A 300 -64.12 -18.88 -23.70
C ALA A 300 -64.31 -17.36 -23.93
N GLU A 301 -65.17 -16.71 -23.14
CA GLU A 301 -65.43 -15.27 -23.22
C GLU A 301 -64.36 -14.46 -22.48
N TYR A 302 -63.95 -14.89 -21.28
CA TYR A 302 -62.98 -14.18 -20.46
C TYR A 302 -61.53 -14.64 -20.67
N PHE A 303 -61.30 -15.84 -21.23
CA PHE A 303 -59.96 -16.40 -21.49
C PHE A 303 -59.82 -16.89 -22.94
N PRO A 304 -59.86 -15.99 -23.95
CA PRO A 304 -59.98 -16.36 -25.36
C PRO A 304 -58.74 -17.07 -25.96
N GLU A 305 -57.55 -16.91 -25.38
CA GLU A 305 -56.32 -17.55 -25.88
C GLU A 305 -56.10 -18.97 -25.31
N THR A 306 -56.39 -19.19 -24.03
CA THR A 306 -56.08 -20.45 -23.32
C THR A 306 -57.31 -21.28 -22.97
N GLY A 307 -58.52 -20.70 -23.02
CA GLY A 307 -59.80 -21.34 -22.70
C GLY A 307 -60.09 -21.52 -21.20
N PHE A 308 -59.09 -21.32 -20.33
CA PHE A 308 -59.23 -21.41 -18.88
C PHE A 308 -58.16 -20.58 -18.15
N ARG A 309 -58.43 -20.25 -16.89
CA ARG A 309 -57.48 -19.67 -15.93
C ARG A 309 -57.43 -20.50 -14.65
N SER A 310 -56.23 -20.88 -14.22
CA SER A 310 -56.01 -21.47 -12.90
C SER A 310 -55.89 -20.35 -11.86
N SER A 311 -56.65 -20.43 -10.76
CA SER A 311 -56.65 -19.47 -9.65
C SER A 311 -57.13 -20.14 -8.35
N ARG A 312 -57.53 -19.37 -7.31
CA ARG A 312 -57.99 -19.90 -6.01
C ARG A 312 -59.23 -19.18 -5.50
N ILE A 313 -60.02 -19.86 -4.66
CA ILE A 313 -61.15 -19.25 -3.94
C ILE A 313 -60.60 -18.38 -2.82
N THR A 314 -60.88 -17.09 -2.85
CA THR A 314 -60.44 -16.12 -1.83
C THR A 314 -61.54 -15.80 -0.81
N LYS A 315 -62.82 -15.96 -1.18
CA LYS A 315 -63.97 -15.70 -0.28
C LYS A 315 -65.16 -16.63 -0.57
N ILE A 316 -65.85 -17.04 0.49
CA ILE A 316 -67.10 -17.82 0.43
C ILE A 316 -68.16 -17.16 1.31
N MET A 317 -69.32 -16.83 0.76
CA MET A 317 -70.48 -16.36 1.53
C MET A 317 -71.57 -17.44 1.52
N ARG A 318 -71.93 -17.96 2.70
CA ARG A 318 -72.91 -19.04 2.86
C ARG A 318 -74.28 -18.49 3.22
N LYS A 319 -75.34 -19.01 2.59
CA LYS A 319 -76.73 -18.63 2.88
C LYS A 319 -77.29 -19.50 4.00
N VAL A 320 -77.99 -18.88 4.96
CA VAL A 320 -78.49 -19.56 6.19
C VAL A 320 -79.53 -20.64 5.89
N ALA A 321 -80.33 -20.48 4.83
CA ALA A 321 -81.42 -21.41 4.48
C ALA A 321 -80.97 -22.63 3.65
N LEU A 322 -79.85 -22.54 2.93
CA LEU A 322 -79.31 -23.60 2.06
C LEU A 322 -77.77 -23.56 2.11
N PRO A 323 -77.17 -24.35 3.02
CA PRO A 323 -75.72 -24.32 3.26
C PRO A 323 -74.86 -24.72 2.06
N SER A 324 -75.43 -25.41 1.07
CA SER A 324 -74.77 -25.88 -0.16
C SER A 324 -74.82 -24.90 -1.32
N GLN A 325 -75.58 -23.80 -1.22
CA GLN A 325 -75.58 -22.71 -2.19
C GLN A 325 -74.75 -21.54 -1.64
N VAL A 326 -73.57 -21.31 -2.23
CA VAL A 326 -72.61 -20.31 -1.76
C VAL A 326 -72.23 -19.35 -2.88
N ASP A 327 -71.90 -18.11 -2.53
CA ASP A 327 -71.36 -17.13 -3.47
C ASP A 327 -69.82 -17.13 -3.34
N LEU A 328 -69.12 -17.33 -4.46
CA LEU A 328 -67.66 -17.46 -4.52
C LEU A 328 -67.00 -16.21 -5.12
N GLU A 329 -65.87 -15.81 -4.55
CA GLU A 329 -64.89 -14.92 -5.20
C GLU A 329 -63.60 -15.70 -5.47
N ILE A 330 -63.11 -15.61 -6.71
CA ILE A 330 -61.99 -16.38 -7.24
C ILE A 330 -60.99 -15.40 -7.84
N GLY A 331 -59.76 -15.38 -7.34
CA GLY A 331 -58.71 -14.47 -7.81
C GLY A 331 -57.39 -14.71 -7.11
N ASP A 332 -56.32 -14.09 -7.61
CA ASP A 332 -54.96 -14.30 -7.07
C ASP A 332 -54.51 -13.19 -6.10
N ALA A 333 -55.24 -12.08 -6.05
CA ALA A 333 -55.01 -10.93 -5.17
C ALA A 333 -56.04 -10.88 -4.02
N LEU A 334 -55.60 -10.55 -2.80
CA LEU A 334 -56.44 -10.42 -1.62
C LEU A 334 -57.10 -9.03 -1.53
N SER A 335 -58.36 -8.99 -1.06
CA SER A 335 -59.06 -7.76 -0.68
C SER A 335 -58.85 -7.46 0.81
N THR A 336 -58.53 -6.20 1.14
CA THR A 336 -58.23 -5.72 2.51
C THR A 336 -59.40 -5.81 3.51
N GLY A 337 -60.64 -6.03 3.05
CA GLY A 337 -61.84 -6.04 3.90
C GLY A 337 -62.09 -7.29 4.77
N VAL A 338 -61.30 -8.37 4.61
CA VAL A 338 -61.53 -9.65 5.30
C VAL A 338 -61.00 -9.67 6.74
N MET A 339 -60.05 -8.78 7.09
CA MET A 339 -59.41 -8.76 8.41
C MET A 339 -60.21 -8.06 9.52
N GLU A 340 -61.22 -7.24 9.19
CA GLU A 340 -62.04 -6.54 10.19
C GLU A 340 -63.27 -7.34 10.65
N SER A 341 -63.85 -8.21 9.81
CA SER A 341 -65.11 -8.89 10.18
C SER A 341 -64.96 -10.07 11.15
N LEU A 342 -63.73 -10.55 11.38
CA LEU A 342 -63.44 -11.62 12.36
C LEU A 342 -63.36 -11.11 13.81
N LYS A 343 -63.18 -9.80 14.04
CA LYS A 343 -63.18 -9.21 15.38
C LYS A 343 -64.60 -8.99 15.93
N GLY A 344 -65.58 -8.70 15.07
CA GLY A 344 -66.96 -8.44 15.51
C GLY A 344 -67.74 -9.67 15.98
N SER A 345 -67.47 -10.86 15.45
CA SER A 345 -68.27 -12.07 15.75
C SER A 345 -67.88 -12.78 17.06
N ILE A 346 -66.75 -12.42 17.68
CA ILE A 346 -66.25 -13.03 18.92
C ILE A 346 -66.73 -12.29 20.18
N GLU A 347 -67.16 -11.02 20.07
CA GLU A 347 -67.71 -10.27 21.20
C GLU A 347 -69.20 -10.55 21.46
N GLU A 348 -70.00 -10.90 20.44
CA GLU A 348 -71.45 -11.09 20.61
C GLU A 348 -71.89 -12.46 21.19
N VAL A 349 -71.04 -13.49 21.16
CA VAL A 349 -71.46 -14.86 21.53
C VAL A 349 -71.24 -15.20 23.03
N ARG A 350 -70.54 -14.36 23.79
CA ARG A 350 -70.24 -14.63 25.22
C ARG A 350 -71.42 -14.40 26.19
N ASN A 351 -72.54 -13.84 25.77
CA ASN A 351 -73.65 -13.47 26.67
C ASN A 351 -74.86 -14.43 26.70
N TYR A 352 -74.89 -15.54 25.94
CA TYR A 352 -76.15 -16.29 25.75
C TYR A 352 -76.27 -17.72 26.32
N THR A 353 -75.33 -18.22 27.15
CA THR A 353 -75.43 -19.63 27.61
C THR A 353 -75.21 -19.82 29.11
N LYS A 354 -76.19 -19.36 29.90
CA LYS A 354 -76.57 -19.98 31.18
C LYS A 354 -78.05 -20.31 31.14
N THR A 355 -78.43 -21.53 30.73
CA THR A 355 -79.54 -22.35 31.28
C THR A 355 -79.80 -23.64 30.46
N VAL A 356 -79.90 -24.78 31.17
CA VAL A 356 -80.60 -26.08 30.89
C VAL A 356 -79.86 -27.29 30.25
N GLY A 357 -79.32 -28.18 31.11
CA GLY A 357 -79.65 -29.62 31.35
C GLY A 357 -79.89 -30.69 30.25
N SER A 358 -78.96 -31.67 30.18
CA SER A 358 -79.08 -33.16 30.11
C SER A 358 -80.00 -33.90 29.09
N ASN A 359 -79.39 -34.56 28.08
CA ASN A 359 -79.80 -35.87 27.50
C ASN A 359 -78.54 -36.62 26.98
N LEU A 360 -78.49 -37.96 27.11
CA LEU A 360 -77.33 -38.82 26.80
C LEU A 360 -76.71 -38.57 25.40
N PRO A 361 -75.37 -38.66 25.26
CA PRO A 361 -74.67 -38.48 23.99
C PRO A 361 -74.98 -39.61 22.98
N ASP A 362 -75.06 -39.24 21.70
CA ASP A 362 -75.54 -40.08 20.58
C ASP A 362 -74.53 -41.22 20.23
N ILE A 363 -74.94 -42.42 19.77
CA ILE A 363 -74.00 -43.55 19.52
C ILE A 363 -73.73 -43.77 18.03
N ILE A 364 -72.48 -43.60 17.60
CA ILE A 364 -72.02 -43.70 16.21
C ILE A 364 -71.66 -45.16 15.84
N ARG A 365 -72.36 -45.73 14.84
CA ARG A 365 -72.15 -47.12 14.37
C ARG A 365 -71.05 -47.24 13.30
N SER A 366 -70.51 -48.45 13.07
CA SER A 366 -69.37 -48.69 12.15
C SER A 366 -69.61 -48.33 10.68
N TRP A 367 -70.87 -48.19 10.29
CA TRP A 367 -71.31 -47.81 8.95
C TRP A 367 -71.92 -46.39 8.90
N ASP A 368 -71.98 -45.70 10.04
CA ASP A 368 -72.51 -44.35 10.12
C ASP A 368 -71.49 -43.39 9.51
N ASN A 369 -71.92 -42.25 9.00
CA ASN A 369 -70.99 -41.20 8.56
C ASN A 369 -71.08 -39.95 9.46
N THR A 370 -71.79 -40.06 10.59
CA THR A 370 -71.84 -39.04 11.63
C THR A 370 -70.42 -38.76 12.11
N LEU A 371 -70.00 -37.49 11.98
CA LEU A 371 -68.70 -37.05 12.48
C LEU A 371 -68.71 -37.15 14.02
N PRO A 372 -67.66 -37.72 14.63
CA PRO A 372 -67.51 -37.69 16.08
C PRO A 372 -67.45 -36.24 16.56
N THR A 373 -68.24 -35.93 17.58
CA THR A 373 -68.29 -34.65 18.29
C THR A 373 -68.23 -34.94 19.79
N ASP A 374 -68.01 -33.93 20.61
CA ASP A 374 -67.86 -34.10 22.07
C ASP A 374 -69.12 -34.67 22.77
N ASN A 375 -70.25 -34.77 22.07
CA ASN A 375 -71.55 -35.25 22.56
C ASN A 375 -71.97 -36.60 21.94
N ASN A 376 -71.05 -37.41 21.39
CA ASN A 376 -71.38 -38.73 20.85
C ASN A 376 -70.32 -39.82 21.15
N LEU A 377 -70.72 -41.10 21.16
CA LEU A 377 -69.96 -42.29 21.57
C LEU A 377 -69.77 -43.28 20.41
N PHE A 378 -68.56 -43.78 20.17
CA PHE A 378 -68.34 -44.81 19.14
C PHE A 378 -68.85 -46.21 19.53
N SER A 379 -69.46 -46.92 18.58
CA SER A 379 -69.77 -48.35 18.73
C SER A 379 -68.53 -49.24 18.67
N ALA A 380 -68.53 -50.37 19.40
CA ALA A 380 -67.40 -51.29 19.48
C ALA A 380 -66.88 -51.78 18.11
N ARG A 381 -67.76 -51.92 17.11
CA ARG A 381 -67.36 -52.29 15.73
C ARG A 381 -66.68 -51.14 14.98
N ARG A 382 -67.07 -49.88 15.23
CA ARG A 382 -66.43 -48.71 14.62
C ARG A 382 -65.06 -48.48 15.23
N SER A 383 -64.95 -48.56 16.55
CA SER A 383 -63.67 -48.46 17.25
C SER A 383 -62.67 -49.52 16.78
N GLN A 384 -63.12 -50.74 16.46
CA GLN A 384 -62.25 -51.79 15.88
C GLN A 384 -61.84 -51.52 14.42
N ALA A 385 -62.57 -50.68 13.68
CA ALA A 385 -62.29 -50.38 12.29
C ALA A 385 -61.43 -49.10 12.11
N GLU A 386 -61.52 -48.18 13.07
CA GLU A 386 -60.86 -46.87 13.06
C GLU A 386 -59.64 -46.78 14.01
N HIS A 387 -59.60 -47.56 15.11
CA HIS A 387 -58.44 -47.60 16.00
C HIS A 387 -57.61 -48.87 15.78
N LEU A 388 -56.28 -48.75 15.92
CA LEU A 388 -55.36 -49.88 15.81
C LEU A 388 -55.54 -50.90 16.94
N SER A 389 -55.64 -52.18 16.59
CA SER A 389 -55.76 -53.26 17.57
C SER A 389 -54.45 -53.50 18.33
N LYS A 390 -54.53 -53.47 19.67
CA LYS A 390 -53.42 -53.87 20.57
C LYS A 390 -53.32 -55.38 20.81
N LYS A 391 -54.26 -56.19 20.29
CA LYS A 391 -54.39 -57.64 20.59
C LYS A 391 -54.42 -58.54 19.36
N LYS A 392 -54.66 -58.01 18.16
CA LYS A 392 -54.69 -58.76 16.90
C LYS A 392 -53.78 -58.07 15.89
N ALA A 393 -53.26 -58.81 14.92
CA ALA A 393 -52.49 -58.23 13.83
C ALA A 393 -53.35 -57.21 13.08
N ASP A 394 -52.85 -55.97 12.96
CA ASP A 394 -53.55 -54.84 12.38
C ASP A 394 -52.55 -53.91 11.68
N ARG A 395 -53.02 -53.07 10.75
CA ARG A 395 -52.19 -52.16 9.96
C ARG A 395 -52.82 -50.79 9.89
N ALA A 396 -52.02 -49.75 10.13
CA ALA A 396 -52.47 -48.37 9.97
C ALA A 396 -52.85 -48.11 8.51
N LYS A 397 -54.10 -47.69 8.26
CA LYS A 397 -54.59 -47.41 6.90
C LYS A 397 -54.05 -46.09 6.32
N LYS A 398 -53.54 -45.21 7.19
CA LYS A 398 -52.90 -43.92 6.85
C LYS A 398 -51.71 -43.69 7.77
N LYS A 399 -50.83 -42.74 7.42
CA LYS A 399 -49.65 -42.35 8.22
C LYS A 399 -50.11 -41.86 9.61
N ILE A 400 -49.45 -42.32 10.66
CA ILE A 400 -49.65 -41.88 12.04
C ILE A 400 -48.41 -41.07 12.44
N THR A 401 -48.62 -39.88 12.97
CA THR A 401 -47.57 -39.03 13.56
C THR A 401 -47.68 -39.16 15.07
N PHE A 402 -46.59 -39.54 15.74
CA PHE A 402 -46.53 -39.62 17.21
C PHE A 402 -45.79 -38.38 17.74
N GLU A 403 -46.52 -37.38 18.21
CA GLU A 403 -45.94 -36.10 18.62
C GLU A 403 -45.05 -36.18 19.87
N GLU A 404 -45.27 -37.19 20.72
CA GLU A 404 -44.41 -37.49 21.88
C GLU A 404 -43.40 -38.61 21.62
N GLY A 405 -43.42 -39.21 20.42
CA GLY A 405 -42.57 -40.35 20.06
C GLY A 405 -43.22 -41.73 20.18
N ILE A 406 -42.50 -42.79 19.80
CA ILE A 406 -42.92 -44.19 19.84
C ILE A 406 -41.85 -45.07 20.52
N GLY A 407 -42.26 -45.86 21.52
CA GLY A 407 -41.43 -46.92 22.09
C GLY A 407 -41.52 -48.22 21.28
N ILE A 408 -40.37 -48.89 21.08
CA ILE A 408 -40.21 -50.12 20.30
C ILE A 408 -39.50 -51.17 21.18
N GLY A 409 -40.28 -52.06 21.80
CA GLY A 409 -39.77 -53.15 22.65
C GLY A 409 -40.59 -53.32 23.93
N GLN A 410 -40.30 -54.37 24.70
CA GLN A 410 -40.73 -54.50 26.09
C GLN A 410 -39.58 -53.97 26.95
N GLU A 411 -39.83 -52.90 27.72
CA GLU A 411 -38.83 -52.09 28.45
C GLU A 411 -38.02 -51.16 27.52
N GLU A 412 -37.57 -50.01 28.03
CA GLU A 412 -37.03 -48.80 27.35
C GLU A 412 -35.76 -49.01 26.47
N ASN A 413 -35.74 -50.05 25.66
CA ASN A 413 -34.59 -50.55 24.91
C ASN A 413 -34.54 -50.05 23.45
N GLY A 414 -35.52 -49.23 23.06
CA GLY A 414 -35.62 -48.70 21.71
C GLY A 414 -36.82 -47.76 21.57
N GLY A 415 -36.65 -46.60 20.94
CA GLY A 415 -37.75 -45.67 20.68
C GLY A 415 -37.34 -44.52 19.78
N ILE A 416 -38.33 -43.79 19.28
CA ILE A 416 -38.14 -42.53 18.56
C ILE A 416 -38.85 -41.45 19.37
N ASP A 417 -38.20 -40.39 19.78
CA ASP A 417 -38.82 -39.31 20.55
C ASP A 417 -39.74 -38.41 19.71
N GLY A 418 -40.43 -37.46 20.35
CA GLY A 418 -41.31 -36.49 19.68
C GLY A 418 -40.61 -35.55 18.68
N LYS A 419 -39.27 -35.52 18.67
CA LYS A 419 -38.44 -34.76 17.72
C LYS A 419 -37.89 -35.63 16.59
N GLY A 420 -38.17 -36.93 16.60
CA GLY A 420 -37.69 -37.88 15.60
C GLY A 420 -36.31 -38.49 15.91
N ASN A 421 -35.74 -38.27 17.10
CA ASN A 421 -34.48 -38.87 17.50
C ASN A 421 -34.70 -40.32 17.89
N ALA A 422 -33.97 -41.25 17.27
CA ALA A 422 -34.05 -42.66 17.59
C ALA A 422 -32.99 -43.06 18.63
N GLU A 423 -33.43 -43.53 19.79
CA GLU A 423 -32.59 -44.21 20.77
C GLU A 423 -32.78 -45.73 20.59
N LEU A 424 -31.75 -46.45 20.18
CA LEU A 424 -31.84 -47.89 19.88
C LEU A 424 -30.67 -48.61 20.56
N LEU A 425 -30.98 -49.60 21.42
CA LEU A 425 -29.96 -50.39 22.10
C LEU A 425 -29.10 -51.20 21.12
N THR A 426 -29.69 -51.72 20.05
CA THR A 426 -28.98 -52.41 18.96
C THR A 426 -29.61 -52.08 17.61
N LEU A 427 -28.80 -51.71 16.61
CA LEU A 427 -29.24 -51.46 15.24
C LEU A 427 -28.58 -52.46 14.28
N VAL A 428 -29.40 -53.22 13.53
CA VAL A 428 -28.93 -54.09 12.45
C VAL A 428 -29.35 -53.50 11.11
N VAL A 429 -28.38 -52.99 10.34
CA VAL A 429 -28.61 -52.41 9.01
C VAL A 429 -28.49 -53.51 7.95
N ARG A 430 -29.54 -53.73 7.15
CA ARG A 430 -29.57 -54.80 6.12
C ARG A 430 -29.05 -54.37 4.75
N GLU A 431 -29.15 -53.08 4.41
CA GLU A 431 -28.85 -52.58 3.06
C GLU A 431 -27.96 -51.34 3.12
N PHE A 432 -28.49 -50.20 3.61
CA PHE A 432 -27.68 -49.00 3.88
C PHE A 432 -28.33 -48.13 4.96
N LEU A 433 -27.52 -47.25 5.57
CA LEU A 433 -27.93 -46.13 6.42
C LEU A 433 -27.26 -44.88 5.85
N ARG A 434 -28.02 -43.81 5.58
CA ARG A 434 -27.50 -42.63 4.87
C ARG A 434 -28.15 -41.33 5.32
N SER A 435 -27.47 -40.21 5.08
CA SER A 435 -28.08 -38.88 5.08
C SER A 435 -29.12 -38.72 3.96
N PRO A 436 -30.02 -37.72 4.06
CA PRO A 436 -31.03 -37.46 3.03
C PRO A 436 -30.44 -37.25 1.62
N GLN A 437 -29.32 -36.56 1.53
CA GLN A 437 -28.50 -36.39 0.34
C GLN A 437 -27.16 -37.09 0.56
N PHE A 438 -26.74 -37.88 -0.43
CA PHE A 438 -25.42 -38.52 -0.48
C PHE A 438 -24.92 -38.46 -1.91
N VAL A 439 -23.79 -37.80 -2.12
CA VAL A 439 -23.07 -37.77 -3.40
C VAL A 439 -21.68 -38.30 -3.15
N ASP A 440 -21.24 -39.27 -3.96
CA ASP A 440 -19.91 -39.86 -3.83
C ASP A 440 -18.84 -39.03 -4.60
N GLY A 441 -17.58 -39.15 -4.21
CA GLY A 441 -16.44 -38.46 -4.83
C GLY A 441 -15.89 -37.25 -4.03
N LEU A 442 -14.85 -36.61 -4.56
CA LEU A 442 -14.02 -35.60 -3.87
C LEU A 442 -14.79 -34.35 -3.40
N LEU A 443 -15.86 -33.98 -4.09
CA LEU A 443 -16.76 -32.87 -3.74
C LEU A 443 -18.17 -33.38 -3.37
N GLY A 444 -18.24 -34.63 -2.93
CA GLY A 444 -19.46 -35.25 -2.43
C GLY A 444 -20.02 -34.54 -1.19
N GLU A 445 -21.27 -34.84 -0.86
CA GLU A 445 -21.94 -34.33 0.34
C GLU A 445 -22.61 -35.47 1.09
N GLY A 446 -22.61 -35.39 2.42
CA GLY A 446 -23.35 -36.29 3.30
C GLY A 446 -22.57 -37.53 3.73
N TRP A 447 -23.30 -38.54 4.18
CA TRP A 447 -22.72 -39.78 4.66
C TRP A 447 -23.55 -41.00 4.30
N ARG A 448 -22.87 -42.13 4.12
CA ARG A 448 -23.49 -43.42 3.85
C ARG A 448 -22.67 -44.55 4.49
N LEU A 449 -23.37 -45.43 5.20
CA LEU A 449 -22.90 -46.74 5.62
C LEU A 449 -23.65 -47.81 4.82
N TRP A 450 -22.96 -48.71 4.11
CA TRP A 450 -23.61 -49.77 3.33
C TRP A 450 -22.80 -51.05 3.30
N MET A 451 -23.46 -52.13 2.86
CA MET A 451 -22.81 -53.40 2.58
C MET A 451 -22.68 -53.58 1.07
N GLU A 452 -21.48 -53.92 0.61
CA GLU A 452 -21.18 -54.28 -0.77
C GLU A 452 -20.29 -55.52 -0.74
N ASP A 453 -20.70 -56.60 -1.42
CA ASP A 453 -19.98 -57.89 -1.42
C ASP A 453 -19.55 -58.42 -0.02
N ALA A 454 -20.45 -58.27 0.97
CA ALA A 454 -20.23 -58.63 2.37
C ALA A 454 -19.17 -57.79 3.14
N LEU A 455 -18.67 -56.71 2.54
CA LEU A 455 -17.82 -55.71 3.19
C LEU A 455 -18.66 -54.49 3.59
N SER A 456 -18.36 -53.94 4.77
CA SER A 456 -18.99 -52.71 5.26
C SER A 456 -18.20 -51.49 4.79
N HIS A 457 -18.85 -50.56 4.09
CA HIS A 457 -18.28 -49.31 3.61
C HIS A 457 -18.87 -48.12 4.37
N LEU A 458 -18.04 -47.13 4.71
CA LEU A 458 -18.46 -45.86 5.31
C LEU A 458 -17.80 -44.68 4.58
N THR A 459 -18.64 -43.79 4.03
CA THR A 459 -18.23 -42.49 3.47
C THR A 459 -18.86 -41.39 4.32
N ILE A 460 -18.07 -40.38 4.75
CA ILE A 460 -18.51 -39.30 5.63
C ILE A 460 -17.65 -38.04 5.42
N ASP A 461 -18.26 -36.86 5.51
CA ASP A 461 -17.57 -35.57 5.35
C ASP A 461 -16.55 -35.26 6.45
N LYS A 462 -16.88 -35.60 7.71
CA LYS A 462 -16.03 -35.31 8.89
C LYS A 462 -16.18 -36.39 9.96
N LEU A 463 -15.06 -36.99 10.35
CA LEU A 463 -14.96 -37.95 11.45
C LEU A 463 -14.16 -37.34 12.61
N THR A 464 -14.77 -37.25 13.80
CA THR A 464 -14.09 -36.81 15.04
C THR A 464 -14.01 -37.98 16.03
N VAL A 465 -12.82 -38.46 16.38
CA VAL A 465 -12.60 -39.56 17.35
C VAL A 465 -11.91 -39.02 18.60
N ARG A 466 -12.47 -39.24 19.79
CA ARG A 466 -11.97 -38.64 21.05
C ARG A 466 -10.95 -39.48 21.83
N GLN A 467 -10.90 -40.80 21.65
CA GLN A 467 -10.01 -41.68 22.43
C GLN A 467 -9.07 -42.50 21.54
N VAL A 468 -9.54 -43.58 20.91
CA VAL A 468 -8.69 -44.47 20.11
C VAL A 468 -9.41 -44.89 18.84
N MET A 469 -8.73 -44.81 17.68
CA MET A 469 -9.15 -45.39 16.40
C MET A 469 -8.18 -46.52 16.04
N VAL A 470 -8.68 -47.75 15.90
CA VAL A 470 -7.88 -48.93 15.49
C VAL A 470 -8.32 -49.35 14.09
N VAL A 471 -7.41 -49.28 13.12
CA VAL A 471 -7.65 -49.65 11.71
C VAL A 471 -6.46 -50.43 11.15
N LEU A 472 -6.71 -51.40 10.28
CA LEU A 472 -5.67 -52.23 9.67
C LEU A 472 -4.79 -51.41 8.70
N GLU A 473 -5.41 -50.50 7.93
CA GLU A 473 -4.75 -49.61 6.97
C GLU A 473 -5.56 -48.31 6.85
N LEU A 474 -4.88 -47.15 6.77
CA LEU A 474 -5.49 -45.82 6.68
C LEU A 474 -4.85 -45.02 5.53
N LEU A 475 -5.52 -44.98 4.38
CA LEU A 475 -5.11 -44.20 3.21
C LEU A 475 -5.67 -42.76 3.33
N ILE A 476 -4.81 -41.75 3.42
CA ILE A 476 -5.19 -40.33 3.56
C ILE A 476 -4.63 -39.53 2.39
N GLU A 477 -5.51 -38.97 1.57
CA GLU A 477 -5.14 -38.09 0.44
C GLU A 477 -5.31 -36.60 0.80
N LYS A 478 -4.80 -36.12 1.97
CA LYS A 478 -4.78 -34.69 2.40
C LYS A 478 -3.82 -34.37 3.59
N VAL A 479 -3.51 -33.07 3.76
CA VAL A 479 -2.67 -32.45 4.83
C VAL A 479 -3.24 -32.67 6.25
N ARG A 480 -2.37 -33.07 7.20
CA ARG A 480 -2.69 -33.32 8.61
C ARG A 480 -2.30 -32.13 9.51
N SER A 481 -3.07 -31.88 10.57
CA SER A 481 -2.66 -31.00 11.69
C SER A 481 -2.17 -31.87 12.85
N VAL A 482 -0.94 -31.63 13.32
CA VAL A 482 -0.29 -32.33 14.43
C VAL A 482 0.04 -31.29 15.50
N GLY A 483 -0.65 -31.29 16.64
CA GLY A 483 -0.42 -30.34 17.75
C GLY A 483 0.80 -30.68 18.63
N GLY A 484 1.88 -31.19 18.04
CA GLY A 484 3.04 -31.72 18.78
C GLY A 484 4.14 -32.25 17.85
N GLN A 485 4.91 -33.24 18.33
CA GLN A 485 5.97 -33.90 17.56
C GLN A 485 5.52 -35.29 17.08
N LEU A 486 5.60 -35.55 15.77
CA LEU A 486 5.46 -36.89 15.21
C LEU A 486 6.86 -37.48 15.02
N CYS A 487 7.13 -38.58 15.71
CA CYS A 487 8.37 -39.35 15.57
C CYS A 487 8.12 -40.60 14.74
N VAL A 488 8.87 -40.77 13.64
CA VAL A 488 8.87 -41.98 12.81
C VAL A 488 10.18 -42.73 13.08
N SER A 489 10.08 -43.90 13.68
CA SER A 489 11.23 -44.73 14.06
C SER A 489 10.91 -46.24 13.98
N ALA A 490 11.94 -47.08 14.13
CA ALA A 490 11.85 -48.52 13.88
C ALA A 490 11.10 -49.33 14.95
N ALA A 491 10.71 -48.73 16.08
CA ALA A 491 9.94 -49.38 17.13
C ALA A 491 9.05 -48.38 17.87
N ASN A 492 7.85 -48.83 18.22
CA ASN A 492 6.87 -48.11 19.01
C ASN A 492 6.06 -49.10 19.87
N GLY A 493 5.47 -48.62 20.94
CA GLY A 493 4.72 -49.46 21.87
C GLY A 493 3.87 -48.65 22.83
N LYS A 494 2.67 -49.16 23.12
CA LYS A 494 1.82 -48.63 24.19
C LYS A 494 1.88 -49.57 25.39
N ILE A 495 2.27 -49.06 26.55
CA ILE A 495 2.49 -49.89 27.74
C ILE A 495 1.16 -50.49 28.21
N LYS A 496 1.09 -51.82 28.31
CA LYS A 496 -0.03 -52.56 28.91
C LYS A 496 0.14 -52.71 30.41
N THR A 497 1.35 -53.08 30.85
CA THR A 497 1.71 -53.24 32.25
C THR A 497 3.17 -52.88 32.46
N ALA A 498 3.48 -52.19 33.56
CA ALA A 498 4.84 -51.97 34.04
C ALA A 498 4.93 -52.50 35.47
N VAL A 499 5.70 -53.57 35.68
CA VAL A 499 5.84 -54.23 36.99
C VAL A 499 7.29 -54.09 37.45
N LEU A 500 7.48 -53.73 38.72
CA LEU A 500 8.81 -53.64 39.31
C LEU A 500 9.27 -55.02 39.78
N GLU A 501 10.32 -55.56 39.16
CA GLU A 501 10.92 -56.87 39.49
C GLU A 501 12.45 -56.73 39.51
N ASP A 502 13.09 -57.17 40.60
CA ASP A 502 14.57 -57.25 40.75
C ASP A 502 15.36 -55.96 40.37
N GLY A 503 14.80 -54.78 40.64
CA GLY A 503 15.43 -53.50 40.33
C GLY A 503 15.24 -53.02 38.88
N PHE A 504 14.38 -53.68 38.12
CA PHE A 504 13.97 -53.32 36.76
C PHE A 504 12.45 -53.14 36.68
N TYR A 505 12.01 -52.23 35.83
CA TYR A 505 10.63 -52.24 35.34
C TYR A 505 10.52 -53.22 34.18
N LYS A 506 9.77 -54.29 34.39
CA LYS A 506 9.31 -55.21 33.35
C LYS A 506 8.08 -54.62 32.67
N ILE A 507 8.28 -54.11 31.46
CA ILE A 507 7.26 -53.42 30.68
C ILE A 507 6.76 -54.37 29.59
N THR A 508 5.45 -54.61 29.56
CA THR A 508 4.77 -55.34 28.49
C THR A 508 3.91 -54.36 27.70
N PHE A 509 3.88 -54.49 26.37
CA PHE A 509 3.09 -53.62 25.50
C PHE A 509 1.72 -54.23 25.15
N GLU A 510 0.78 -53.42 24.66
CA GLU A 510 -0.52 -53.89 24.17
C GLU A 510 -0.36 -54.69 22.86
N GLN A 511 0.67 -54.35 22.08
CA GLN A 511 1.12 -55.03 20.86
C GLN A 511 2.41 -55.82 21.10
N ALA A 512 2.80 -56.66 20.13
CA ALA A 512 4.07 -57.38 20.16
C ALA A 512 5.26 -56.41 20.30
N ASN A 513 6.21 -56.74 21.16
CA ASN A 513 7.36 -55.90 21.44
C ASN A 513 8.30 -55.80 20.23
N THR A 514 8.61 -54.56 19.83
CA THR A 514 9.55 -54.25 18.74
C THR A 514 10.86 -53.61 19.25
N PHE A 515 10.95 -53.32 20.54
CA PHE A 515 12.14 -52.79 21.20
C PHE A 515 13.16 -53.91 21.48
N ARG A 516 14.44 -53.55 21.42
CA ARG A 516 15.61 -54.42 21.62
C ARG A 516 16.47 -53.89 22.77
N ALA A 517 17.41 -54.71 23.25
CA ALA A 517 18.43 -54.22 24.18
C ALA A 517 19.19 -53.02 23.58
N HIS A 518 19.59 -52.08 24.43
CA HIS A 518 20.27 -50.83 24.10
C HIS A 518 19.42 -49.80 23.33
N ASP A 519 18.14 -50.08 23.09
CA ASP A 519 17.23 -49.09 22.51
C ASP A 519 16.97 -47.95 23.50
N LEU A 520 17.02 -46.72 22.99
CA LEU A 520 16.68 -45.52 23.74
C LEU A 520 15.18 -45.25 23.58
N MET A 521 14.39 -45.75 24.50
CA MET A 521 12.94 -45.60 24.52
C MET A 521 12.53 -44.26 25.14
N ARG A 522 11.67 -43.49 24.47
CA ARG A 522 11.12 -42.24 25.00
C ARG A 522 9.60 -42.28 25.06
N CYS A 523 9.05 -41.81 26.18
CA CYS A 523 7.65 -41.43 26.33
C CYS A 523 7.59 -39.91 26.52
N ALA A 524 6.66 -39.24 25.85
CA ALA A 524 6.37 -37.82 26.06
C ALA A 524 4.88 -37.57 25.78
N THR A 525 4.09 -37.40 26.83
CA THR A 525 2.65 -37.13 26.75
C THR A 525 2.32 -35.77 27.38
N PHE A 526 1.53 -34.98 26.66
CA PHE A 526 1.02 -33.69 27.10
C PHE A 526 -0.48 -33.83 27.36
N THR A 527 -0.88 -33.93 28.63
CA THR A 527 -2.31 -34.08 28.97
C THR A 527 -2.68 -33.14 30.13
N GLY A 528 -3.57 -32.19 29.88
CA GLY A 528 -4.22 -31.37 30.91
C GLY A 528 -3.27 -30.65 31.88
N GLY A 529 -2.13 -30.14 31.41
CA GLY A 529 -1.15 -29.41 32.23
C GLY A 529 -0.11 -30.28 32.94
N ASN A 530 -0.19 -31.61 32.86
CA ASN A 530 0.87 -32.51 33.33
C ASN A 530 1.76 -32.94 32.16
N LEU A 531 3.04 -32.54 32.19
CA LEU A 531 4.09 -33.08 31.33
C LEU A 531 4.56 -34.41 31.92
N LYS A 532 4.25 -35.52 31.26
CA LYS A 532 4.82 -36.82 31.59
C LYS A 532 5.84 -37.19 30.52
N GLY A 533 7.10 -37.40 30.91
CA GLY A 533 8.12 -37.80 29.94
C GLY A 533 9.37 -38.40 30.56
N TYR A 534 9.91 -39.40 29.89
CA TYR A 534 11.16 -40.08 30.24
C TYR A 534 11.86 -40.55 28.96
N TRP A 535 13.19 -40.59 28.98
CA TRP A 535 14.02 -41.11 27.90
C TRP A 535 15.04 -42.07 28.51
N VAL A 536 14.80 -43.37 28.31
CA VAL A 536 15.44 -44.47 29.05
C VAL A 536 16.07 -45.47 28.10
N GLU A 537 17.13 -46.13 28.54
CA GLU A 537 17.78 -47.22 27.83
C GLU A 537 17.19 -48.57 28.24
N VAL A 538 16.82 -49.38 27.24
CA VAL A 538 16.35 -50.74 27.45
C VAL A 538 17.54 -51.64 27.79
N ALA A 539 17.56 -52.18 29.01
CA ALA A 539 18.63 -53.07 29.47
C ALA A 539 18.57 -54.46 28.84
N GLY A 540 17.37 -54.94 28.50
CA GLY A 540 17.18 -56.26 27.89
C GLY A 540 15.75 -56.54 27.44
N VAL A 541 15.57 -57.62 26.69
CA VAL A 541 14.25 -58.11 26.24
C VAL A 541 14.04 -59.52 26.78
N GLU A 542 12.89 -59.76 27.40
CA GLU A 542 12.48 -61.05 27.93
C GLU A 542 11.11 -61.44 27.36
N GLY A 543 11.09 -62.37 26.40
CA GLY A 543 9.87 -62.73 25.68
C GLY A 543 9.26 -61.53 24.94
N ASP A 544 8.04 -61.16 25.30
CA ASP A 544 7.31 -60.00 24.74
C ASP A 544 7.36 -58.76 25.66
N SER A 545 8.29 -58.75 26.61
CA SER A 545 8.51 -57.66 27.56
C SER A 545 9.92 -57.10 27.45
N ILE A 546 10.09 -55.83 27.85
CA ILE A 546 11.39 -55.20 28.01
C ILE A 546 11.72 -54.98 29.48
N LEU A 547 13.00 -54.95 29.80
CA LEU A 547 13.53 -54.62 31.12
C LEU A 547 14.24 -53.27 31.03
N VAL A 548 13.84 -52.33 31.89
CA VAL A 548 14.47 -51.01 32.00
C VAL A 548 14.86 -50.79 33.46
N GLY A 549 16.11 -50.39 33.72
CA GLY A 549 16.58 -50.17 35.09
C GLY A 549 15.76 -49.09 35.80
N VAL A 550 15.51 -49.24 37.09
CA VAL A 550 14.76 -48.22 37.85
C VAL A 550 15.48 -46.87 37.84
N ASP A 551 16.81 -46.89 37.90
CA ASP A 551 17.68 -45.70 37.91
C ASP A 551 17.61 -44.90 36.59
N GLU A 552 17.11 -45.50 35.51
CA GLU A 552 16.90 -44.81 34.24
C GLU A 552 15.71 -43.83 34.29
N PHE A 553 14.76 -44.08 35.19
CA PHE A 553 13.59 -43.22 35.37
C PHE A 553 13.87 -42.15 36.43
N GLY A 554 13.62 -40.89 36.07
CA GLY A 554 13.64 -39.76 37.01
C GLY A 554 12.35 -39.70 37.84
N THR A 555 11.73 -38.52 37.92
CA THR A 555 10.44 -38.33 38.63
C THR A 555 9.24 -38.94 37.90
N SER A 556 9.38 -39.23 36.61
CA SER A 556 8.31 -39.76 35.75
C SER A 556 8.49 -41.27 35.56
N LEU A 557 7.59 -42.05 36.16
CA LEU A 557 7.63 -43.53 36.13
C LEU A 557 6.74 -44.10 35.00
N PRO A 558 7.09 -45.29 34.46
CA PRO A 558 6.29 -45.92 33.41
C PRO A 558 4.94 -46.38 33.97
N ALA A 559 3.85 -46.12 33.24
CA ALA A 559 2.50 -46.53 33.63
C ALA A 559 1.73 -47.17 32.46
N PRO A 560 0.73 -48.03 32.74
CA PRO A 560 -0.22 -48.49 31.72
C PRO A 560 -0.82 -47.32 30.94
N GLY A 561 -0.81 -47.42 29.61
CA GLY A 561 -1.30 -46.40 28.69
C GLY A 561 -0.22 -45.45 28.13
N ASP A 562 1.00 -45.45 28.67
CA ASP A 562 2.09 -44.62 28.14
C ASP A 562 2.47 -45.02 26.70
N GLU A 563 2.62 -44.03 25.82
CA GLU A 563 3.03 -44.22 24.43
C GLU A 563 4.53 -43.98 24.28
N CYS A 564 5.24 -45.03 23.87
CA CYS A 564 6.68 -45.06 23.77
C CYS A 564 7.13 -45.19 22.30
N VAL A 565 8.19 -44.47 21.95
CA VAL A 565 8.85 -44.52 20.64
C VAL A 565 10.35 -44.75 20.81
N LEU A 566 10.95 -45.39 19.81
CA LEU A 566 12.40 -45.52 19.72
C LEU A 566 13.02 -44.18 19.31
N MET A 567 14.00 -43.72 20.07
CA MET A 567 14.78 -42.51 19.80
C MET A 567 16.28 -42.79 19.84
N GLY A 568 16.71 -43.78 19.07
CA GLY A 568 18.11 -44.15 18.94
C GLY A 568 18.49 -45.45 19.67
N ASN A 569 19.75 -45.82 19.57
CA ASN A 569 20.32 -47.00 20.22
C ASN A 569 21.79 -46.73 20.56
N THR A 570 22.25 -47.13 21.73
CA THR A 570 23.63 -46.84 22.18
C THR A 570 24.70 -47.65 21.45
N GLU A 571 24.34 -48.78 20.83
CA GLU A 571 25.28 -49.70 20.17
C GLU A 571 25.01 -49.90 18.67
N ASN A 572 23.77 -50.24 18.29
CA ASN A 572 23.40 -50.69 16.96
C ASN A 572 23.11 -49.50 16.00
N PRO A 573 23.97 -49.26 14.98
CA PRO A 573 23.80 -48.12 14.07
C PRO A 573 22.50 -48.18 13.25
N LEU A 574 21.97 -49.39 12.97
CA LEU A 574 20.74 -49.56 12.19
C LEU A 574 19.47 -49.10 12.93
N ARG A 575 19.60 -48.68 14.19
CA ARG A 575 18.50 -48.20 15.04
C ARG A 575 18.77 -46.80 15.60
N GLN A 576 19.76 -46.09 15.04
CA GLN A 576 20.15 -44.73 15.42
C GLN A 576 19.49 -43.65 14.55
N ASN A 577 18.58 -44.04 13.67
CA ASN A 577 17.91 -43.18 12.71
C ASN A 577 16.44 -42.94 13.09
N LEU A 578 15.98 -41.71 12.91
CA LEU A 578 14.59 -41.31 13.14
C LEU A 578 14.24 -40.05 12.35
N ILE A 579 12.96 -39.85 12.09
CA ILE A 579 12.43 -38.61 11.51
C ILE A 579 11.54 -37.94 12.55
N LEU A 580 11.77 -36.67 12.81
CA LEU A 580 10.95 -35.85 13.69
C LEU A 580 10.24 -34.78 12.88
N ILE A 581 8.92 -34.76 12.93
CA ILE A 581 8.10 -33.69 12.37
C ILE A 581 7.55 -32.89 13.54
N SER A 582 7.95 -31.63 13.66
CA SER A 582 7.57 -30.73 14.75
C SER A 582 6.70 -29.61 14.18
N ALA A 583 5.50 -29.46 14.74
CA ALA A 583 4.61 -28.32 14.55
C ALA A 583 4.29 -27.71 15.92
N THR A 584 5.34 -27.41 16.67
CA THR A 584 5.29 -26.83 18.01
C THR A 584 4.95 -25.33 17.95
N GLU A 585 4.35 -24.78 19.01
CA GLU A 585 4.04 -23.34 19.13
C GLU A 585 5.29 -22.43 19.23
N ASP A 586 6.49 -22.98 19.03
CA ASP A 586 7.77 -22.24 18.96
C ASP A 586 7.95 -21.46 17.65
N GLY A 587 6.97 -21.51 16.74
CA GLY A 587 6.98 -20.80 15.46
C GLY A 587 7.93 -21.40 14.42
N GLN A 588 8.47 -22.61 14.66
CA GLN A 588 9.51 -23.23 13.83
C GLN A 588 9.04 -24.59 13.27
N PRO A 589 8.09 -24.60 12.31
CA PRO A 589 7.64 -25.83 11.68
C PRO A 589 8.78 -26.48 10.91
N ARG A 590 9.08 -27.75 11.20
CA ARG A 590 10.23 -28.45 10.62
C ARG A 590 10.07 -29.97 10.58
N MET A 591 10.69 -30.57 9.57
CA MET A 591 10.91 -32.02 9.45
C MET A 591 12.42 -32.28 9.49
N ASP A 592 12.86 -32.93 10.55
CA ASP A 592 14.25 -33.26 10.83
C ASP A 592 14.50 -34.73 10.54
N VAL A 593 15.41 -34.99 9.61
CA VAL A 593 15.98 -36.32 9.39
C VAL A 593 17.23 -36.43 10.25
N MET A 594 17.18 -37.35 11.22
CA MET A 594 18.27 -37.57 12.17
C MET A 594 18.89 -38.95 11.99
N ASP A 595 20.22 -39.00 12.05
CA ASP A 595 20.98 -40.23 12.00
C ASP A 595 22.24 -40.14 12.90
N GLY A 596 22.51 -41.22 13.64
CA GLY A 596 23.60 -41.32 14.61
C GLY A 596 23.21 -41.01 16.06
N VAL A 597 21.93 -41.13 16.43
CA VAL A 597 21.44 -40.91 17.81
C VAL A 597 21.90 -42.04 18.74
N LYS A 598 23.09 -41.87 19.30
CA LYS A 598 23.80 -42.84 20.18
C LYS A 598 23.70 -42.55 21.67
N ALA A 599 23.02 -41.47 22.04
CA ALA A 599 22.88 -41.01 23.42
C ALA A 599 21.52 -40.31 23.60
N LYS A 600 21.16 -39.96 24.84
CA LYS A 600 19.92 -39.23 25.18
C LYS A 600 19.99 -37.73 24.80
N ASN A 601 20.50 -37.41 23.61
CA ASN A 601 20.55 -36.08 23.01
C ASN A 601 20.65 -36.20 21.47
N PHE A 602 20.46 -35.08 20.77
CA PHE A 602 20.52 -35.01 19.31
C PHE A 602 21.76 -34.30 18.77
N THR A 603 22.80 -34.13 19.59
CA THR A 603 24.01 -33.38 19.21
C THR A 603 24.70 -34.04 18.01
N GLY A 604 24.88 -33.29 16.92
CA GLY A 604 25.54 -33.75 15.69
C GLY A 604 24.77 -34.83 14.90
N CYS A 605 23.46 -34.99 15.15
CA CYS A 605 22.64 -36.04 14.54
C CYS A 605 21.80 -35.55 13.34
N LEU A 606 21.65 -34.23 13.14
CA LEU A 606 20.86 -33.68 12.03
C LEU A 606 21.58 -33.92 10.69
N ARG A 607 20.88 -34.51 9.71
CA ARG A 607 21.39 -34.76 8.35
C ARG A 607 20.67 -33.95 7.29
N ALA A 608 19.37 -33.74 7.51
CA ALA A 608 18.57 -32.88 6.66
C ALA A 608 17.43 -32.25 7.48
N ARG A 609 17.10 -31.00 7.15
CA ARG A 609 15.94 -30.27 7.66
C ARG A 609 15.16 -29.66 6.50
N LEU A 610 13.86 -29.86 6.52
CA LEU A 610 12.91 -29.17 5.64
C LEU A 610 11.95 -28.34 6.51
N GLY A 611 11.83 -27.04 6.23
CA GLY A 611 11.03 -26.10 7.02
C GLY A 611 11.88 -24.95 7.56
N ASN A 612 11.64 -24.50 8.79
CA ASN A 612 12.40 -23.41 9.39
C ASN A 612 13.84 -23.85 9.72
N LEU A 613 14.83 -23.19 9.12
CA LEU A 613 16.27 -23.43 9.28
C LEU A 613 16.92 -22.64 10.42
N ASP A 614 16.19 -21.70 11.02
CA ASP A 614 16.66 -20.88 12.14
C ASP A 614 17.18 -21.76 13.29
N GLY A 615 18.30 -21.33 13.88
CA GLY A 615 18.97 -22.06 14.96
C GLY A 615 19.88 -23.19 14.50
N ILE A 616 20.04 -23.43 13.18
CA ILE A 616 21.15 -24.22 12.64
C ILE A 616 22.41 -23.35 12.67
N SER A 617 23.48 -23.91 13.24
CA SER A 617 24.82 -23.32 13.18
C SER A 617 25.76 -24.36 12.58
N ASP A 618 26.35 -24.02 11.43
CA ASP A 618 27.22 -24.88 10.65
C ASP A 618 28.45 -24.08 10.18
N ASP A 619 29.63 -24.59 10.51
CA ASP A 619 30.92 -23.98 10.20
C ASP A 619 31.21 -23.92 8.69
N TRP A 620 30.46 -24.67 7.86
CA TRP A 620 30.60 -24.62 6.41
C TRP A 620 29.99 -23.36 5.79
N PHE A 621 29.11 -22.67 6.53
CA PHE A 621 28.53 -21.39 6.15
C PHE A 621 29.23 -20.24 6.87
N PRO A 622 29.39 -19.06 6.24
CA PRO A 622 29.89 -17.86 6.89
C PRO A 622 29.05 -17.48 8.13
N ALA A 623 29.67 -16.84 9.12
CA ALA A 623 28.99 -16.46 10.37
C ALA A 623 27.85 -15.44 10.16
N ASP A 624 27.97 -14.60 9.13
CA ASP A 624 27.00 -13.59 8.69
C ASP A 624 25.90 -14.16 7.76
N ASN A 625 26.02 -15.42 7.34
CA ASN A 625 25.07 -16.05 6.42
C ASN A 625 24.80 -17.53 6.80
N GLN A 626 24.43 -17.73 8.07
CA GLN A 626 23.98 -19.04 8.55
C GLN A 626 22.60 -19.39 7.97
N PRO A 627 22.27 -20.68 7.80
CA PRO A 627 20.95 -21.08 7.32
C PRO A 627 19.82 -20.46 8.16
N HIS A 628 18.92 -19.74 7.49
CA HIS A 628 17.83 -19.00 8.14
C HIS A 628 16.53 -19.07 7.31
N GLY A 629 15.40 -18.81 7.96
CA GLY A 629 14.08 -18.81 7.32
C GLY A 629 13.61 -20.20 6.85
N ASN A 630 12.59 -20.25 6.00
CA ASN A 630 12.02 -21.51 5.52
C ASN A 630 12.77 -22.03 4.29
N GLY A 631 13.33 -23.25 4.36
CA GLY A 631 14.10 -23.83 3.27
C GLY A 631 14.43 -25.31 3.44
N LEU A 632 15.45 -25.77 2.70
CA LEU A 632 16.01 -27.11 2.75
C LEU A 632 17.50 -27.03 3.11
N TYR A 633 17.88 -27.62 4.24
CA TYR A 633 19.27 -27.89 4.62
C TYR A 633 19.51 -29.40 4.52
N SER A 634 20.59 -29.83 3.86
CA SER A 634 20.92 -31.26 3.69
C SER A 634 22.41 -31.45 3.44
N ASP A 635 23.01 -32.46 4.06
CA ASP A 635 24.40 -32.88 3.82
C ASP A 635 24.64 -33.25 2.34
N ASN A 636 23.63 -33.83 1.66
CA ASN A 636 23.72 -34.24 0.26
C ASN A 636 22.33 -34.26 -0.39
N ALA A 637 22.14 -33.49 -1.47
CA ALA A 637 20.86 -33.40 -2.18
C ALA A 637 21.05 -33.53 -3.71
N TYR A 638 20.38 -34.51 -4.32
CA TYR A 638 20.27 -34.65 -5.77
C TYR A 638 18.94 -34.05 -6.23
N LEU A 639 18.98 -32.82 -6.74
CA LEU A 639 17.80 -32.07 -7.15
C LEU A 639 17.67 -32.08 -8.67
N ARG A 640 16.45 -32.21 -9.19
CA ARG A 640 16.15 -32.20 -10.63
C ARG A 640 15.04 -31.20 -10.90
N GLY A 641 15.26 -30.26 -11.81
CA GLY A 641 14.29 -29.24 -12.18
C GLY A 641 14.94 -27.95 -12.64
N THR A 642 14.14 -26.89 -12.66
CA THR A 642 14.57 -25.51 -12.90
C THR A 642 15.06 -24.94 -11.58
N PHE A 643 16.31 -24.49 -11.54
CA PHE A 643 16.86 -23.83 -10.38
C PHE A 643 16.81 -22.34 -10.65
N LEU A 644 16.05 -21.63 -9.82
CA LEU A 644 16.00 -20.18 -9.86
C LEU A 644 16.99 -19.65 -8.85
N LEU A 645 17.82 -18.72 -9.29
CA LEU A 645 18.63 -17.92 -8.38
C LEU A 645 17.68 -17.02 -7.55
N VAL A 646 18.19 -16.45 -6.45
CA VAL A 646 17.44 -15.45 -5.66
C VAL A 646 16.98 -14.27 -6.53
N THR A 647 17.67 -14.02 -7.64
CA THR A 647 17.31 -13.03 -8.67
C THR A 647 16.12 -13.40 -9.55
N GLY A 648 15.57 -14.61 -9.43
CA GLY A 648 14.42 -15.10 -10.22
C GLY A 648 14.78 -15.65 -11.61
N GLU A 649 16.07 -15.70 -11.96
CA GLU A 649 16.54 -16.24 -13.24
C GLU A 649 16.81 -17.74 -13.18
N ASP A 650 16.49 -18.44 -14.27
CA ASP A 650 16.83 -19.85 -14.43
C ASP A 650 18.33 -20.06 -14.70
N ILE A 651 18.95 -20.89 -13.88
CA ILE A 651 20.37 -21.23 -13.96
C ILE A 651 20.74 -21.77 -15.35
N LYS A 652 19.88 -22.60 -15.96
CA LYS A 652 20.15 -23.15 -17.29
C LYS A 652 20.18 -22.04 -18.35
N THR A 653 19.23 -21.11 -18.29
CA THR A 653 19.18 -19.93 -19.18
C THR A 653 20.43 -19.07 -19.03
N LYS A 654 20.92 -18.82 -17.79
CA LYS A 654 22.20 -18.12 -17.57
C LYS A 654 23.38 -18.86 -18.20
N PHE A 655 23.47 -20.18 -18.03
CA PHE A 655 24.56 -20.96 -18.63
C PHE A 655 24.49 -21.00 -20.15
N GLU A 656 23.31 -21.15 -20.75
CA GLU A 656 23.13 -21.13 -22.20
C GLU A 656 23.45 -19.75 -22.81
N ILE A 657 23.06 -18.66 -22.13
CA ILE A 657 23.41 -17.29 -22.55
C ILE A 657 24.93 -17.07 -22.45
N VAL A 658 25.57 -17.54 -21.38
CA VAL A 658 27.03 -17.44 -21.21
C VAL A 658 27.77 -18.26 -22.27
N GLU A 659 27.34 -19.49 -22.54
CA GLU A 659 27.93 -20.35 -23.57
C GLU A 659 27.72 -19.78 -24.99
N GLY A 660 26.53 -19.26 -25.27
CA GLY A 660 26.21 -18.59 -26.53
C GLY A 660 27.05 -17.33 -26.77
N ARG A 661 27.25 -16.50 -25.73
CA ARG A 661 28.13 -15.31 -25.80
C ARG A 661 29.60 -15.70 -25.98
N ILE A 662 30.09 -16.72 -25.28
CA ILE A 662 31.47 -17.21 -25.44
C ILE A 662 31.68 -17.71 -26.88
N THR A 663 30.74 -18.47 -27.42
CA THR A 663 30.83 -19.03 -28.78
C THR A 663 30.80 -17.93 -29.85
N SER A 664 29.95 -16.91 -29.71
CA SER A 664 29.87 -15.80 -30.68
C SER A 664 31.12 -14.93 -30.68
N VAL A 665 31.66 -14.60 -29.50
CA VAL A 665 32.89 -13.81 -29.35
C VAL A 665 34.08 -14.55 -29.95
N VAL A 666 34.20 -15.86 -29.70
CA VAL A 666 35.28 -16.69 -30.25
C VAL A 666 35.20 -16.80 -31.78
N THR A 667 33.99 -16.85 -32.35
CA THR A 667 33.78 -16.95 -33.80
C THR A 667 34.09 -15.63 -34.51
N ALA A 668 33.63 -14.50 -33.97
CA ALA A 668 33.96 -13.17 -34.47
C ALA A 668 35.48 -12.90 -34.45
N LEU A 669 36.17 -13.30 -33.38
CA LEU A 669 37.63 -13.18 -33.27
C LEU A 669 38.37 -13.96 -34.37
N ARG A 670 37.96 -15.19 -34.68
CA ARG A 670 38.59 -15.99 -35.75
C ARG A 670 38.49 -15.30 -37.12
N GLN A 671 37.38 -14.62 -37.38
CA GLN A 671 37.13 -13.93 -38.65
C GLN A 671 37.95 -12.64 -38.77
N ASP A 672 38.06 -11.85 -37.70
CA ASP A 672 38.86 -10.61 -37.69
C ASP A 672 40.35 -10.88 -37.92
N PHE A 673 40.93 -11.91 -37.27
CA PHE A 673 42.36 -12.22 -37.40
C PHE A 673 42.77 -12.71 -38.79
N ALA A 674 41.95 -13.56 -39.40
CA ALA A 674 42.26 -14.15 -40.69
C ALA A 674 42.15 -13.12 -41.82
N THR A 675 41.33 -12.09 -41.62
CA THR A 675 40.98 -11.14 -42.67
C THR A 675 41.86 -9.89 -42.64
N ASP A 676 42.20 -9.29 -41.50
CA ASP A 676 42.72 -7.91 -41.48
C ASP A 676 44.16 -7.67 -41.99
N ARG A 677 45.06 -8.67 -41.98
CA ARG A 677 46.46 -8.49 -42.42
C ARG A 677 47.05 -9.62 -43.26
N GLY A 678 46.29 -10.66 -43.56
CA GLY A 678 46.73 -11.79 -44.38
C GLY A 678 46.63 -11.50 -45.88
N TYR A 679 47.60 -11.99 -46.66
CA TYR A 679 47.58 -11.90 -48.13
C TYR A 679 46.66 -12.94 -48.79
N LEU A 680 46.29 -13.99 -48.05
CA LEU A 680 45.39 -15.05 -48.51
C LEU A 680 43.90 -14.64 -48.36
N ASN A 681 43.06 -15.16 -49.24
CA ASN A 681 41.61 -14.95 -49.25
C ASN A 681 40.89 -16.19 -48.74
N ASN A 682 39.80 -16.02 -47.98
CA ASN A 682 39.14 -17.11 -47.26
C ASN A 682 40.13 -18.04 -46.49
N PRO A 683 41.07 -17.51 -45.68
CA PRO A 683 42.09 -18.33 -44.98
C PRO A 683 41.56 -19.14 -43.77
N ALA A 684 40.36 -18.82 -43.28
CA ALA A 684 39.67 -19.56 -42.23
C ALA A 684 38.72 -20.66 -42.78
N PHE A 685 38.50 -20.70 -44.09
CA PHE A 685 37.61 -21.66 -44.78
C PHE A 685 36.13 -21.57 -44.37
N ASP A 686 35.70 -20.41 -43.86
CA ASP A 686 34.30 -20.14 -43.49
C ASP A 686 33.36 -20.27 -44.68
N ASP A 687 33.81 -19.88 -45.88
CA ASP A 687 33.08 -20.06 -47.14
C ASP A 687 33.45 -21.38 -47.87
N GLY A 688 33.91 -22.38 -47.12
CA GLY A 688 34.38 -23.65 -47.68
C GLY A 688 35.68 -23.46 -48.48
N LEU A 689 35.79 -24.11 -49.65
CA LEU A 689 36.92 -23.96 -50.57
C LEU A 689 36.71 -22.86 -51.62
N MET A 690 35.78 -21.91 -51.40
CA MET A 690 35.65 -20.73 -52.26
C MET A 690 37.02 -20.02 -52.38
N LYS A 691 37.41 -19.70 -53.63
CA LYS A 691 38.72 -19.11 -54.01
C LYS A 691 39.96 -20.00 -53.78
N TRP A 692 39.76 -21.24 -53.34
CA TRP A 692 40.78 -22.28 -53.23
C TRP A 692 40.57 -23.35 -54.30
N ASN A 693 41.61 -23.62 -55.07
CA ASN A 693 41.64 -24.69 -56.06
C ASN A 693 42.25 -25.95 -55.41
N THR A 694 41.65 -27.11 -55.69
CA THR A 694 42.12 -28.43 -55.23
C THR A 694 41.89 -29.46 -56.34
N GLU A 695 42.57 -30.60 -56.25
CA GLU A 695 42.31 -31.79 -57.05
C GLU A 695 41.71 -32.86 -56.13
N ASN A 696 40.46 -33.26 -56.38
CA ASN A 696 39.73 -34.21 -55.54
C ASN A 696 39.33 -35.46 -56.35
N GLU A 697 39.80 -36.64 -55.93
CA GLU A 697 39.43 -37.93 -56.52
C GLU A 697 38.16 -38.47 -55.85
N THR A 698 37.01 -37.86 -56.13
CA THR A 698 35.72 -38.37 -55.61
C THR A 698 35.07 -39.30 -56.63
N VAL A 699 34.88 -40.57 -56.26
CA VAL A 699 34.15 -41.53 -57.10
C VAL A 699 32.70 -41.62 -56.61
N PHE A 700 31.77 -41.36 -57.52
CA PHE A 700 30.33 -41.46 -57.27
C PHE A 700 29.79 -42.81 -57.76
N PHE A 701 29.00 -43.50 -56.94
CA PHE A 701 28.40 -44.77 -57.34
C PHE A 701 27.04 -44.54 -58.01
N LEU A 702 26.91 -45.03 -59.26
CA LEU A 702 25.69 -44.97 -60.07
C LEU A 702 25.23 -46.39 -60.40
N VAL A 703 23.93 -46.67 -60.26
CA VAL A 703 23.30 -47.90 -60.76
C VAL A 703 22.21 -47.50 -61.74
N GLY A 704 22.31 -47.94 -63.00
CA GLY A 704 21.36 -47.59 -64.06
C GLY A 704 21.25 -46.07 -64.32
N ASN A 705 22.37 -45.34 -64.30
CA ASN A 705 22.43 -43.87 -64.42
C ASN A 705 21.68 -43.07 -63.32
N ARG A 706 21.39 -43.68 -62.17
CA ARG A 706 20.81 -42.99 -61.01
C ARG A 706 21.73 -43.04 -59.80
N TRP A 707 21.78 -41.94 -59.06
CA TRP A 707 22.53 -41.76 -57.83
C TRP A 707 22.03 -42.71 -56.74
N VAL A 708 22.95 -43.41 -56.06
CA VAL A 708 22.61 -44.25 -54.91
C VAL A 708 22.67 -43.39 -53.64
N TRP A 709 21.60 -43.42 -52.84
CA TRP A 709 21.46 -42.66 -51.59
C TRP A 709 21.48 -43.61 -50.38
N ALA A 710 22.23 -43.28 -49.33
CA ALA A 710 22.27 -44.03 -48.07
C ALA A 710 22.40 -43.05 -46.88
N ASN A 711 21.64 -43.27 -45.81
CA ASN A 711 21.60 -42.40 -44.61
C ASN A 711 21.47 -40.91 -44.95
N GLY A 712 20.55 -40.57 -45.87
CA GLY A 712 20.25 -39.19 -46.25
C GLY A 712 21.28 -38.51 -47.16
N ASN A 713 22.35 -39.19 -47.57
CA ASN A 713 23.40 -38.63 -48.42
C ASN A 713 23.71 -39.51 -49.65
N VAL A 714 24.22 -38.90 -50.73
CA VAL A 714 24.67 -39.63 -51.93
C VAL A 714 25.90 -40.47 -51.57
N LEU A 715 25.87 -41.76 -51.91
CA LEU A 715 26.94 -42.70 -51.60
C LEU A 715 28.17 -42.38 -52.45
N THR A 716 29.24 -41.92 -51.79
CA THR A 716 30.51 -41.53 -52.42
C THR A 716 31.67 -42.23 -51.74
N LYS A 717 32.69 -42.63 -52.52
CA LYS A 717 34.00 -42.98 -51.98
C LYS A 717 34.90 -41.76 -52.14
N LYS A 718 35.17 -41.07 -51.04
CA LYS A 718 36.13 -39.96 -50.99
C LYS A 718 37.54 -40.55 -51.14
N GLY A 719 38.18 -40.33 -52.29
CA GLY A 719 39.60 -40.60 -52.50
C GLY A 719 40.48 -39.48 -51.97
N ASP A 720 41.70 -39.39 -52.49
CA ASP A 720 42.67 -38.36 -52.13
C ASP A 720 42.19 -36.97 -52.61
N GLY A 721 42.38 -35.94 -51.79
CA GLY A 721 41.81 -34.61 -52.03
C GLY A 721 41.86 -33.66 -50.84
N ALA A 722 41.39 -32.43 -51.04
CA ALA A 722 41.16 -31.45 -50.00
C ALA A 722 39.67 -31.17 -49.81
N SER A 723 39.21 -31.13 -48.55
CA SER A 723 37.82 -30.83 -48.20
C SER A 723 37.71 -30.12 -46.86
N VAL A 724 36.70 -29.28 -46.69
CA VAL A 724 36.39 -28.65 -45.40
C VAL A 724 35.50 -29.57 -44.58
N THR A 725 35.83 -29.74 -43.31
CA THR A 725 35.11 -30.59 -42.34
C THR A 725 35.13 -29.95 -40.97
N GLU A 726 34.29 -30.41 -40.05
CA GLU A 726 34.43 -30.12 -38.64
C GLU A 726 35.32 -31.18 -37.97
N ASP A 727 36.23 -30.71 -37.12
CA ASP A 727 37.12 -31.52 -36.28
C ASP A 727 37.32 -30.81 -34.94
N ASP A 728 37.05 -31.50 -33.83
CA ASP A 728 37.09 -30.94 -32.46
C ASP A 728 36.36 -29.58 -32.32
N GLY A 729 35.14 -29.50 -32.86
CA GLY A 729 34.30 -28.28 -32.83
C GLY A 729 34.83 -27.10 -33.67
N ARG A 730 35.80 -27.34 -34.56
CA ARG A 730 36.41 -26.30 -35.43
C ARG A 730 36.21 -26.65 -36.90
N LYS A 731 35.98 -25.62 -37.72
CA LYS A 731 35.96 -25.73 -39.18
C LYS A 731 37.39 -25.75 -39.71
N VAL A 732 37.78 -26.84 -40.34
CA VAL A 732 39.16 -27.09 -40.78
C VAL A 732 39.18 -27.63 -42.21
N VAL A 733 40.27 -27.38 -42.94
CA VAL A 733 40.51 -28.07 -44.21
C VAL A 733 41.34 -29.32 -43.95
N ARG A 734 40.84 -30.46 -44.42
CA ARG A 734 41.56 -31.72 -44.44
C ARG A 734 42.17 -31.92 -45.81
N ILE A 735 43.49 -32.12 -45.89
CA ILE A 735 44.23 -32.44 -47.11
C ILE A 735 44.78 -33.86 -46.99
N ARG A 736 44.43 -34.72 -47.95
CA ARG A 736 44.96 -36.08 -48.05
C ARG A 736 45.67 -36.28 -49.38
N ASN A 737 46.99 -36.51 -49.35
CA ASN A 737 47.89 -36.77 -50.50
C ASN A 737 47.76 -35.79 -51.69
N LYS A 738 47.26 -34.57 -51.46
CA LYS A 738 46.95 -33.57 -52.51
C LYS A 738 47.35 -32.17 -52.03
N TYR A 739 46.71 -31.14 -52.55
CA TYR A 739 47.07 -29.75 -52.31
C TYR A 739 45.86 -28.81 -52.30
N ILE A 740 46.04 -27.67 -51.64
CA ILE A 740 45.22 -26.47 -51.84
C ILE A 740 46.09 -25.42 -52.53
N LEU A 741 45.52 -24.73 -53.52
CA LEU A 741 46.18 -23.70 -54.30
C LEU A 741 45.29 -22.47 -54.40
N GLN A 742 45.82 -21.30 -54.13
CA GLN A 742 45.15 -20.03 -54.37
C GLN A 742 45.86 -19.29 -55.50
N LYS A 743 45.14 -19.10 -56.61
CA LYS A 743 45.67 -18.35 -57.75
C LYS A 743 45.97 -16.91 -57.35
N ARG A 744 46.98 -16.31 -57.96
CA ARG A 744 47.38 -14.90 -57.71
C ARG A 744 46.20 -13.93 -57.78
N ALA A 745 45.32 -14.10 -58.79
CA ALA A 745 44.14 -13.23 -58.98
C ALA A 745 43.09 -13.34 -57.86
N ASN A 746 43.14 -14.43 -57.07
CA ASN A 746 42.23 -14.68 -55.96
C ASN A 746 42.82 -14.31 -54.59
N LEU A 747 44.12 -13.98 -54.54
CA LEU A 747 44.75 -13.46 -53.32
C LEU A 747 44.07 -12.16 -52.88
N LYS A 748 44.03 -11.90 -51.57
CA LYS A 748 43.40 -10.71 -51.03
C LYS A 748 44.19 -9.45 -51.39
N SER A 749 45.51 -9.52 -51.22
CA SER A 749 46.45 -8.42 -51.47
C SER A 749 47.86 -8.97 -51.66
N ILE A 750 48.78 -8.14 -52.12
CA ILE A 750 50.21 -8.45 -52.23
C ILE A 750 51.04 -7.41 -51.44
N PRO A 751 52.22 -7.76 -50.93
CA PRO A 751 53.08 -6.81 -50.25
C PRO A 751 53.59 -5.70 -51.17
N SER A 752 53.89 -4.52 -50.61
CA SER A 752 54.61 -3.46 -51.31
C SER A 752 56.10 -3.81 -51.42
N MET A 753 56.70 -3.67 -52.61
CA MET A 753 58.08 -4.06 -52.88
C MET A 753 58.98 -2.82 -52.96
N PRO A 754 60.05 -2.72 -52.16
CA PRO A 754 61.01 -1.62 -52.26
C PRO A 754 61.86 -1.71 -53.54
N GLU A 755 62.27 -0.57 -54.09
CA GLU A 755 63.21 -0.50 -55.22
C GLU A 755 64.63 -0.28 -54.73
N ASN A 756 65.59 -1.01 -55.32
CA ASN A 756 67.01 -0.85 -55.03
C ASN A 756 67.63 0.28 -55.87
N GLY A 757 68.89 0.64 -55.56
CA GLY A 757 69.60 1.75 -56.20
C GLY A 757 69.83 1.63 -57.72
N SER A 758 69.49 0.49 -58.33
CA SER A 758 69.54 0.21 -59.77
C SER A 758 68.17 0.25 -60.46
N GLY A 759 67.09 0.55 -59.73
CA GLY A 759 65.71 0.58 -60.25
C GLY A 759 65.04 -0.79 -60.37
N GLU A 760 65.61 -1.84 -59.78
CA GLU A 760 65.00 -3.18 -59.69
C GLU A 760 64.27 -3.35 -58.35
N LYS A 761 63.14 -4.05 -58.35
CA LYS A 761 62.37 -4.32 -57.11
C LYS A 761 63.00 -5.46 -56.29
N GLU A 762 62.93 -5.38 -54.97
CA GLU A 762 63.40 -6.45 -54.07
C GLU A 762 62.22 -7.27 -53.52
N ALA A 763 62.39 -8.59 -53.43
CA ALA A 763 61.42 -9.49 -52.83
C ALA A 763 61.42 -9.34 -51.30
N VAL A 764 60.24 -9.38 -50.67
CA VAL A 764 60.10 -9.19 -49.22
C VAL A 764 59.97 -10.51 -48.47
N PRO A 765 60.44 -10.60 -47.22
CA PRO A 765 60.23 -11.78 -46.39
C PRO A 765 58.77 -11.89 -45.96
N VAL A 766 58.19 -13.08 -46.16
CA VAL A 766 56.85 -13.44 -45.71
C VAL A 766 56.89 -14.66 -44.80
N TYR A 767 55.95 -14.71 -43.86
CA TYR A 767 55.77 -15.75 -42.87
C TYR A 767 54.40 -16.39 -43.05
N LEU A 768 54.36 -17.72 -43.18
CA LEU A 768 53.14 -18.50 -43.16
C LEU A 768 53.00 -19.16 -41.78
N THR A 769 51.87 -18.92 -41.12
CA THR A 769 51.50 -19.57 -39.86
C THR A 769 50.13 -20.21 -39.99
N PHE A 770 49.98 -21.43 -39.47
CA PHE A 770 48.69 -22.12 -39.36
C PHE A 770 48.71 -23.14 -38.24
N PHE A 771 47.54 -23.55 -37.78
CA PHE A 771 47.41 -24.67 -36.84
C PHE A 771 47.10 -25.94 -37.61
N TYR A 772 47.75 -27.05 -37.25
CA TYR A 772 47.52 -28.34 -37.88
C TYR A 772 47.42 -29.49 -36.88
N ARG A 773 46.63 -30.50 -37.25
CA ARG A 773 46.62 -31.81 -36.64
C ARG A 773 46.94 -32.83 -37.72
N CYS A 774 48.06 -33.53 -37.58
CA CYS A 774 48.48 -34.54 -38.54
C CYS A 774 47.92 -35.89 -38.11
N ALA A 775 46.98 -36.45 -38.90
CA ALA A 775 46.40 -37.75 -38.61
C ALA A 775 47.28 -38.90 -39.12
N VAL A 776 47.94 -38.69 -40.27
CA VAL A 776 48.93 -39.61 -40.83
C VAL A 776 50.13 -38.79 -41.27
N GLY A 777 51.30 -39.10 -40.70
CA GLY A 777 52.55 -38.40 -40.99
C GLY A 777 52.93 -38.41 -42.47
N GLY A 778 53.61 -37.36 -42.90
CA GLY A 778 54.14 -37.22 -44.25
C GLY A 778 54.70 -35.82 -44.51
N THR A 779 54.89 -35.45 -45.77
CA THR A 779 55.70 -34.30 -46.18
C THR A 779 54.82 -33.11 -46.54
N LEU A 780 54.99 -32.00 -45.82
CA LEU A 780 54.43 -30.70 -46.14
C LEU A 780 55.33 -29.97 -47.11
N ARG A 781 54.76 -29.45 -48.20
CA ARG A 781 55.44 -28.56 -49.13
C ARG A 781 54.63 -27.28 -49.39
N VAL A 782 55.25 -26.13 -49.16
CA VAL A 782 54.68 -24.78 -49.35
C VAL A 782 55.53 -24.04 -50.37
N GLU A 783 54.92 -23.56 -51.45
CA GLU A 783 55.61 -22.87 -52.54
C GLU A 783 54.75 -21.81 -53.23
N PHE A 784 55.39 -20.86 -53.93
CA PHE A 784 54.72 -20.04 -54.94
C PHE A 784 55.06 -20.56 -56.35
N VAL A 785 54.05 -21.00 -57.09
CA VAL A 785 54.21 -21.61 -58.42
C VAL A 785 54.09 -20.55 -59.51
N GLY A 786 54.98 -20.57 -60.50
CA GLY A 786 54.89 -19.63 -61.65
C GLY A 786 55.32 -18.20 -61.33
N VAL A 787 56.31 -18.03 -60.45
CA VAL A 787 56.88 -16.73 -60.06
C VAL A 787 57.60 -16.08 -61.24
N ASP A 788 57.13 -14.90 -61.66
CA ASP A 788 57.80 -14.04 -62.63
C ASP A 788 58.83 -13.15 -61.92
N LYS A 789 60.09 -13.24 -62.35
CA LYS A 789 61.24 -12.50 -61.77
C LYS A 789 61.67 -11.30 -62.63
N THR A 790 60.95 -10.98 -63.70
CA THR A 790 61.29 -9.86 -64.59
C THR A 790 61.21 -8.53 -63.83
N GLY A 791 62.29 -7.75 -63.82
CA GLY A 791 62.36 -6.45 -63.13
C GLY A 791 62.60 -6.52 -61.60
N PHE A 792 62.99 -7.68 -61.08
CA PHE A 792 63.38 -7.87 -59.68
C PHE A 792 64.86 -8.27 -59.55
N ALA A 793 65.48 -7.85 -58.44
CA ALA A 793 66.80 -8.33 -58.05
C ALA A 793 66.79 -9.86 -57.85
N ASN A 794 67.90 -10.55 -58.13
CA ASN A 794 67.94 -12.01 -58.05
C ASN A 794 67.60 -12.53 -56.62
N PHE A 795 66.55 -13.34 -56.49
CA PHE A 795 66.11 -13.94 -55.22
C PHE A 795 65.56 -15.36 -55.41
N ASN A 796 65.53 -16.13 -54.32
CA ASN A 796 64.84 -17.43 -54.27
C ASN A 796 63.47 -17.24 -53.63
N SER A 797 62.41 -17.60 -54.35
CA SER A 797 61.05 -17.53 -53.81
C SER A 797 60.86 -18.57 -52.71
N MET A 798 59.94 -18.31 -51.80
CA MET A 798 59.57 -19.22 -50.72
C MET A 798 59.22 -20.60 -51.29
N GLU A 799 60.02 -21.59 -50.86
CA GLU A 799 59.84 -23.01 -51.08
C GLU A 799 60.30 -23.71 -49.80
N VAL A 800 59.36 -24.33 -49.09
CA VAL A 800 59.60 -25.01 -47.81
C VAL A 800 59.08 -26.44 -47.94
N GLU A 801 59.90 -27.42 -47.62
CA GLU A 801 59.56 -28.84 -47.64
C GLU A 801 60.02 -29.50 -46.32
N GLU A 802 59.08 -29.98 -45.51
CA GLU A 802 59.33 -30.52 -44.17
C GLU A 802 58.49 -31.78 -43.91
N GLU A 803 59.04 -32.77 -43.21
CA GLU A 803 58.30 -33.95 -42.75
C GLU A 803 57.59 -33.66 -41.43
N LEU A 804 56.28 -33.89 -41.38
CA LEU A 804 55.45 -33.74 -40.19
C LEU A 804 55.00 -35.11 -39.65
N PRO A 805 55.28 -35.44 -38.38
CA PRO A 805 54.77 -36.64 -37.73
C PRO A 805 53.30 -36.49 -37.35
N ALA A 806 52.63 -37.62 -37.05
CA ALA A 806 51.27 -37.60 -36.51
C ALA A 806 51.21 -36.88 -35.15
N THR A 807 50.12 -36.15 -34.88
CA THR A 807 49.96 -35.34 -33.66
C THR A 807 48.67 -35.70 -32.91
N ASP A 808 48.73 -35.69 -31.57
CA ASP A 808 47.58 -35.99 -30.68
C ASP A 808 46.55 -34.85 -30.62
N GLY A 809 46.87 -33.69 -31.20
CA GLY A 809 46.01 -32.50 -31.23
C GLY A 809 46.53 -31.44 -32.19
N TYR A 810 45.89 -30.26 -32.17
CA TYR A 810 46.31 -29.13 -33.00
C TYR A 810 47.55 -28.45 -32.46
N VAL A 811 48.57 -28.34 -33.31
CA VAL A 811 49.85 -27.67 -33.02
C VAL A 811 50.07 -26.52 -34.02
N GLN A 812 50.75 -25.47 -33.59
CA GLN A 812 51.08 -24.34 -34.44
C GLN A 812 52.30 -24.67 -35.33
N TYR A 813 52.19 -24.39 -36.63
CA TYR A 813 53.30 -24.42 -37.58
C TYR A 813 53.59 -23.02 -38.10
N THR A 814 54.88 -22.72 -38.28
CA THR A 814 55.35 -21.46 -38.85
C THR A 814 56.53 -21.73 -39.78
N CYS A 815 56.50 -21.16 -40.97
CA CYS A 815 57.64 -21.13 -41.89
C CYS A 815 57.78 -19.76 -42.57
N SER A 816 58.93 -19.49 -43.21
CA SER A 816 59.22 -18.20 -43.83
C SER A 816 60.02 -18.32 -45.12
N GLY A 817 59.87 -17.35 -46.03
CA GLY A 817 60.68 -17.23 -47.24
C GLY A 817 60.49 -15.88 -47.93
N LEU A 818 61.18 -15.64 -49.04
CA LEU A 818 61.03 -14.39 -49.81
C LEU A 818 59.89 -14.53 -50.83
N TRP A 819 59.10 -13.47 -51.01
CA TRP A 819 58.07 -13.42 -52.03
C TRP A 819 58.05 -12.05 -52.71
N ASN A 820 57.92 -12.04 -54.03
CA ASN A 820 57.89 -10.82 -54.85
C ASN A 820 56.47 -10.43 -55.29
N GLY A 821 55.44 -11.04 -54.71
CA GLY A 821 54.04 -10.74 -55.05
C GLY A 821 53.55 -11.38 -56.35
N THR A 822 54.34 -12.25 -56.97
CA THR A 822 53.96 -13.01 -58.19
C THR A 822 53.90 -14.52 -57.92
N GLY A 823 53.27 -15.28 -58.82
CA GLY A 823 53.02 -16.71 -58.63
C GLY A 823 51.76 -17.05 -57.81
N ASP A 824 51.31 -18.30 -57.93
CA ASP A 824 50.16 -18.87 -57.22
C ASP A 824 50.62 -19.51 -55.90
N PHE A 825 49.92 -19.24 -54.80
CA PHE A 825 50.24 -19.87 -53.51
C PHE A 825 49.77 -21.33 -53.50
N LYS A 826 50.65 -22.27 -53.17
CA LYS A 826 50.33 -23.70 -53.12
C LYS A 826 50.85 -24.33 -51.82
N LEU A 827 49.97 -25.05 -51.15
CA LEU A 827 50.28 -25.89 -49.98
C LEU A 827 49.86 -27.32 -50.28
N SER A 828 50.82 -28.24 -50.25
CA SER A 828 50.63 -29.67 -50.52
C SER A 828 51.10 -30.52 -49.35
N PHE A 829 50.43 -31.65 -49.13
CA PHE A 829 50.79 -32.58 -48.07
C PHE A 829 50.66 -34.02 -48.56
N THR A 830 51.71 -34.82 -48.37
CA THR A 830 51.65 -36.29 -48.49
C THR A 830 51.24 -36.85 -47.11
N GLY A 831 50.30 -37.79 -47.03
CA GLY A 831 49.67 -38.20 -45.78
C GLY A 831 48.26 -37.62 -45.58
N ASP A 832 47.86 -37.36 -44.34
CA ASP A 832 46.52 -36.85 -43.96
C ASP A 832 46.64 -35.78 -42.86
N ILE A 833 46.33 -34.53 -43.20
CA ILE A 833 46.49 -33.37 -42.32
C ILE A 833 45.20 -32.54 -42.26
N TYR A 834 44.88 -32.04 -41.07
CA TYR A 834 43.79 -31.11 -40.82
C TYR A 834 44.42 -29.77 -40.45
N LEU A 835 44.05 -28.68 -41.12
CA LEU A 835 44.63 -27.37 -40.88
C LEU A 835 43.61 -26.24 -40.90
N TYR A 836 43.85 -25.19 -40.13
CA TYR A 836 42.99 -24.02 -40.04
C TYR A 836 43.78 -22.74 -39.72
N MET A 837 43.17 -21.58 -40.00
CA MET A 837 43.77 -20.24 -39.88
C MET A 837 45.11 -20.10 -40.63
N LEU A 838 45.09 -20.12 -41.98
CA LEU A 838 46.31 -19.84 -42.76
C LEU A 838 46.59 -18.34 -42.82
N ILE A 839 47.60 -17.89 -42.10
CA ILE A 839 48.01 -16.49 -42.10
C ILE A 839 49.35 -16.37 -42.83
N LEU A 840 49.32 -15.78 -44.02
CA LEU A 840 50.51 -15.37 -44.76
C LEU A 840 50.67 -13.84 -44.62
N SER A 841 51.74 -13.38 -43.97
CA SER A 841 51.97 -11.95 -43.67
C SER A 841 53.46 -11.59 -43.65
N THR A 842 53.81 -10.30 -43.67
CA THR A 842 55.18 -9.80 -43.46
C THR A 842 55.55 -9.62 -41.99
N ASP A 843 54.58 -9.67 -41.07
CA ASP A 843 54.80 -9.50 -39.61
C ASP A 843 55.34 -10.80 -38.97
N ARG A 844 56.41 -10.70 -38.16
CA ARG A 844 57.06 -11.84 -37.48
C ARG A 844 56.26 -12.30 -36.24
N VAL A 845 56.33 -13.60 -35.96
CA VAL A 845 55.43 -14.44 -35.12
C VAL A 845 55.17 -14.01 -33.67
N GLU A 846 56.00 -13.15 -33.05
CA GLU A 846 55.80 -12.71 -31.66
C GLU A 846 54.53 -11.87 -31.43
N SER A 847 54.01 -11.20 -32.48
CA SER A 847 52.81 -10.36 -32.35
C SER A 847 51.51 -11.17 -32.20
N LEU A 848 51.47 -12.43 -32.64
CA LEU A 848 50.28 -13.28 -32.61
C LEU A 848 50.11 -13.94 -31.24
N THR A 849 51.14 -14.63 -30.73
CA THR A 849 51.07 -15.34 -29.43
C THR A 849 50.86 -14.40 -28.25
N HIS A 850 51.47 -13.21 -28.26
CA HIS A 850 51.25 -12.22 -27.22
C HIS A 850 49.83 -11.64 -27.29
N ARG A 851 49.29 -11.35 -28.49
CA ARG A 851 47.90 -10.89 -28.64
C ARG A 851 46.88 -11.93 -28.20
N TYR A 852 47.07 -13.20 -28.52
CA TYR A 852 46.19 -14.27 -28.05
C TYR A 852 46.10 -14.31 -26.53
N LYS A 853 47.23 -14.15 -25.83
CA LYS A 853 47.28 -14.14 -24.36
C LYS A 853 46.61 -12.90 -23.76
N THR A 854 46.91 -11.72 -24.29
CA THR A 854 46.34 -10.46 -23.76
C THR A 854 44.83 -10.37 -24.01
N LEU A 855 44.33 -10.96 -25.10
CA LEU A 855 42.91 -10.93 -25.45
C LEU A 855 42.08 -11.97 -24.71
N PHE A 856 42.63 -13.15 -24.38
CA PHE A 856 41.97 -14.08 -23.45
C PHE A 856 41.88 -13.47 -22.04
N GLU A 857 42.91 -12.77 -21.59
CA GLU A 857 42.86 -12.01 -20.33
C GLU A 857 41.81 -10.89 -20.38
N GLN A 858 41.65 -10.22 -21.54
CA GLN A 858 40.59 -9.22 -21.73
C GLN A 858 39.19 -9.85 -21.85
N SER A 859 39.04 -11.02 -22.48
CA SER A 859 37.75 -11.70 -22.61
C SER A 859 37.31 -12.33 -21.30
N GLU A 860 38.22 -12.88 -20.50
CA GLU A 860 37.95 -13.36 -19.14
C GLU A 860 37.49 -12.20 -18.24
N ARG A 861 38.08 -11.01 -18.42
CA ARG A 861 37.58 -9.76 -17.81
C ARG A 861 36.17 -9.40 -18.29
N LEU A 862 35.91 -9.46 -19.59
CA LEU A 862 34.61 -9.12 -20.19
C LEU A 862 33.48 -10.09 -19.76
N VAL A 863 33.78 -11.38 -19.64
CA VAL A 863 32.86 -12.42 -19.16
C VAL A 863 32.59 -12.28 -17.65
N LYS A 864 33.61 -11.96 -16.84
CA LYS A 864 33.43 -11.65 -15.41
C LYS A 864 32.60 -10.37 -15.17
N ILE A 865 32.77 -9.35 -16.02
CA ILE A 865 32.00 -8.09 -15.94
C ILE A 865 30.55 -8.31 -16.40
N SER A 866 30.32 -9.02 -17.51
CA SER A 866 28.95 -9.21 -18.04
C SER A 866 28.10 -10.21 -17.25
N ALA A 867 28.70 -11.18 -16.54
CA ALA A 867 27.96 -12.08 -15.65
C ALA A 867 27.54 -11.41 -14.33
N ALA A 868 28.23 -10.34 -13.92
CA ALA A 868 28.04 -9.65 -12.65
C ALA A 868 27.14 -8.39 -12.72
N VAL A 869 26.95 -7.79 -13.91
CA VAL A 869 26.49 -6.39 -14.00
C VAL A 869 25.09 -6.18 -14.62
N PHE A 870 24.53 -7.12 -15.41
CA PHE A 870 23.26 -6.88 -16.13
C PHE A 870 22.18 -7.95 -15.91
N ASP A 871 20.93 -7.53 -15.81
CA ASP A 871 19.73 -8.38 -15.85
C ASP A 871 19.21 -8.61 -17.29
N ARG A 872 18.11 -9.36 -17.39
CA ARG A 872 17.48 -9.82 -18.64
C ARG A 872 17.05 -8.71 -19.62
N ASP A 873 16.85 -7.47 -19.18
CA ASP A 873 16.34 -6.36 -20.00
C ASP A 873 17.41 -5.28 -20.27
N GLU A 874 18.70 -5.62 -20.13
CA GLU A 874 19.86 -4.71 -20.21
C GLU A 874 19.89 -3.66 -19.08
N ASN A 875 19.19 -3.88 -17.97
CA ASN A 875 19.26 -3.03 -16.78
C ASN A 875 20.33 -3.53 -15.78
N PHE A 876 20.85 -2.62 -14.96
CA PHE A 876 21.93 -2.92 -14.01
C PHE A 876 21.42 -3.69 -12.77
N LEU A 877 22.11 -4.77 -12.37
CA LEU A 877 21.84 -5.50 -11.12
C LEU A 877 22.36 -4.69 -9.91
N GLN A 878 21.54 -4.61 -8.86
CA GLN A 878 21.59 -3.57 -7.81
C GLN A 878 22.81 -3.58 -6.86
N GLU A 879 23.82 -4.45 -7.05
CA GLU A 879 24.98 -4.59 -6.13
C GLU A 879 26.36 -4.74 -6.80
N THR A 880 26.60 -4.17 -7.99
CA THR A 880 27.98 -4.13 -8.53
C THR A 880 28.38 -2.78 -9.12
N GLY A 881 29.43 -2.19 -8.54
CA GLY A 881 29.98 -0.87 -8.87
C GLY A 881 30.75 -0.81 -10.19
N LEU A 882 30.08 -0.97 -11.32
CA LEU A 882 30.64 -0.67 -12.65
C LEU A 882 29.53 -0.35 -13.66
N VAL A 883 29.25 0.94 -13.87
CA VAL A 883 28.30 1.43 -14.89
C VAL A 883 29.08 1.98 -16.09
N VAL A 884 28.90 1.37 -17.26
CA VAL A 884 29.36 1.93 -18.55
C VAL A 884 28.13 2.28 -19.38
N LYS A 885 27.94 3.56 -19.73
CA LYS A 885 26.92 3.99 -20.70
C LYS A 885 27.53 4.13 -22.11
N PRO A 886 26.74 4.07 -23.20
CA PRO A 886 27.24 4.13 -24.58
C PRO A 886 27.99 5.42 -24.95
N GLU A 887 27.90 6.46 -24.11
CA GLU A 887 28.42 7.80 -24.37
C GLU A 887 29.47 8.27 -23.34
N GLY A 888 29.93 7.41 -22.43
CA GLY A 888 31.01 7.77 -21.50
C GLY A 888 31.27 6.74 -20.39
N ALA A 889 32.54 6.54 -20.06
CA ALA A 889 33.01 5.63 -19.00
C ALA A 889 33.30 6.39 -17.69
N GLY A 890 32.79 5.88 -16.56
CA GLY A 890 33.15 6.33 -15.22
C GLY A 890 33.01 5.21 -14.18
N ILE A 891 33.96 5.09 -13.25
CA ILE A 891 33.99 4.08 -12.18
C ILE A 891 33.37 4.69 -10.92
N TYR A 892 32.35 4.04 -10.37
CA TYR A 892 31.71 4.40 -9.11
C TYR A 892 31.59 3.17 -8.22
N ALA A 893 31.92 3.29 -6.93
CA ALA A 893 31.65 2.28 -5.92
C ALA A 893 30.60 2.82 -4.95
N GLN A 894 29.68 1.95 -4.51
CA GLN A 894 28.60 2.24 -3.58
C GLN A 894 28.76 1.31 -2.37
N ASP A 895 28.61 1.83 -1.15
CA ASP A 895 28.59 1.02 0.07
C ASP A 895 27.16 0.53 0.38
N ALA A 896 27.03 -0.34 1.40
CA ALA A 896 25.78 -1.05 1.74
C ALA A 896 24.60 -0.14 2.14
N ASP A 897 24.85 1.15 2.42
CA ASP A 897 23.82 2.15 2.76
C ASP A 897 23.40 3.01 1.55
N GLY A 898 23.99 2.76 0.37
CA GLY A 898 23.57 3.37 -0.88
C GLY A 898 24.24 4.71 -1.23
N LYS A 899 25.33 5.14 -0.56
CA LYS A 899 26.02 6.42 -0.86
C LYS A 899 27.10 6.21 -1.94
N LEU A 900 27.07 7.03 -3.01
CA LEU A 900 27.97 6.95 -4.18
C LEU A 900 29.36 7.57 -3.89
N ALA A 901 30.44 6.82 -4.14
CA ALA A 901 31.81 7.33 -4.15
C ALA A 901 32.44 7.22 -5.55
N LEU A 902 32.96 8.35 -6.06
CA LEU A 902 33.62 8.45 -7.36
C LEU A 902 35.11 8.06 -7.18
N ILE A 903 35.53 6.91 -7.72
CA ILE A 903 36.93 6.48 -7.66
C ILE A 903 37.67 7.17 -8.81
N GLY A 904 38.25 8.33 -8.54
CA GLY A 904 39.10 8.98 -9.52
C GLY A 904 40.39 8.18 -9.76
N VAL A 905 40.85 8.15 -11.01
CA VAL A 905 42.08 7.46 -11.41
C VAL A 905 43.28 8.19 -10.80
N SER A 906 44.08 7.48 -10.01
CA SER A 906 45.37 7.95 -9.52
C SER A 906 46.36 7.99 -10.70
N VAL A 907 46.98 9.15 -10.90
CA VAL A 907 48.02 9.38 -11.91
C VAL A 907 49.30 9.72 -11.16
N ASP A 908 50.40 9.04 -11.48
CA ASP A 908 51.72 9.40 -10.97
C ASP A 908 52.16 10.73 -11.60
N GLU A 909 52.20 11.80 -10.80
CA GLU A 909 52.86 13.04 -11.16
C GLU A 909 54.19 13.18 -10.42
N THR A 910 55.03 14.11 -10.87
CA THR A 910 56.28 14.42 -10.21
C THR A 910 56.17 15.80 -9.58
N ASP A 911 56.45 15.91 -8.28
CA ASP A 911 56.52 17.20 -7.61
C ASP A 911 57.70 18.05 -8.13
N ALA A 912 57.80 19.30 -7.69
CA ALA A 912 58.86 20.22 -8.11
C ALA A 912 60.29 19.72 -7.75
N ASP A 913 60.40 18.75 -6.85
CA ASP A 913 61.66 18.18 -6.37
C ASP A 913 61.99 16.82 -7.01
N GLY A 914 61.16 16.32 -7.94
CA GLY A 914 61.44 15.10 -8.68
C GLY A 914 60.84 13.82 -8.09
N ASN A 915 60.01 13.90 -7.03
CA ASN A 915 59.41 12.72 -6.40
C ASN A 915 58.07 12.37 -7.03
N LYS A 916 57.84 11.07 -7.25
CA LYS A 916 56.54 10.57 -7.70
C LYS A 916 55.49 10.71 -6.60
N ILE A 917 54.41 11.42 -6.90
CA ILE A 917 53.22 11.55 -6.06
C ILE A 917 51.98 11.06 -6.83
N SER A 918 51.07 10.40 -6.14
CA SER A 918 49.82 9.90 -6.74
C SER A 918 48.73 10.97 -6.63
N VAL A 919 48.21 11.45 -7.76
CA VAL A 919 47.23 12.55 -7.82
C VAL A 919 45.97 12.08 -8.55
N VAL A 920 44.79 12.43 -8.03
CA VAL A 920 43.50 12.10 -8.68
C VAL A 920 43.00 13.32 -9.45
N LYS A 921 42.79 13.18 -10.78
CA LYS A 921 42.32 14.28 -11.65
C LYS A 921 40.91 14.01 -12.19
N LEU A 922 40.04 15.01 -12.06
CA LEU A 922 38.71 15.06 -12.65
C LEU A 922 38.72 16.16 -13.72
N THR A 923 38.67 15.79 -15.00
CA THR A 923 38.68 16.75 -16.13
C THR A 923 37.42 16.59 -16.97
N GLY A 924 36.63 17.66 -17.08
CA GLY A 924 35.45 17.75 -17.93
C GLY A 924 35.02 19.22 -18.06
N ASP A 925 34.31 19.56 -19.14
CA ASP A 925 33.85 20.94 -19.39
C ASP A 925 32.83 21.42 -18.33
N HIS A 926 32.12 20.49 -17.69
CA HIS A 926 31.21 20.73 -16.57
C HIS A 926 31.35 19.60 -15.54
N ILE A 927 31.72 19.93 -14.29
CA ILE A 927 31.82 18.97 -13.18
C ILE A 927 30.79 19.35 -12.13
N LYS A 928 29.82 18.46 -11.87
CA LYS A 928 28.77 18.63 -10.87
C LYS A 928 29.04 17.70 -9.69
N LEU A 929 29.22 18.26 -8.50
CA LEU A 929 29.41 17.51 -7.25
C LEU A 929 28.22 17.79 -6.34
N GLU A 930 27.49 16.75 -5.93
CA GLU A 930 26.26 16.84 -5.13
C GLU A 930 26.42 16.00 -3.85
N GLY A 931 26.06 16.56 -2.68
CA GLY A 931 26.18 15.91 -1.36
C GLY A 931 27.40 16.34 -0.52
N LEU A 932 27.65 15.63 0.61
CA LEU A 932 28.81 15.91 1.49
C LEU A 932 30.12 15.57 0.77
N VAL A 933 30.79 16.58 0.20
CA VAL A 933 32.10 16.43 -0.44
C VAL A 933 33.16 16.81 0.57
N THR A 934 34.20 16.01 0.80
CA THR A 934 35.36 16.44 1.59
C THR A 934 36.66 16.16 0.85
N ALA A 935 37.47 17.19 0.62
CA ALA A 935 38.78 17.10 0.00
C ALA A 935 39.86 17.49 1.01
N ASN A 936 40.58 16.47 1.50
CA ASN A 936 41.72 16.58 2.41
C ASN A 936 41.44 17.43 3.67
N GLU A 937 40.22 17.33 4.22
CA GLU A 937 39.67 18.11 5.35
C GLU A 937 39.68 19.63 5.22
N ASN A 938 40.18 20.15 4.09
CA ASN A 938 40.35 21.58 3.85
C ASN A 938 39.26 22.15 2.95
N PHE A 939 38.63 21.36 2.09
CA PHE A 939 37.46 21.82 1.32
C PHE A 939 36.31 20.86 1.57
N LYS A 940 35.18 21.33 2.07
CA LYS A 940 33.97 20.55 2.31
C LYS A 940 32.77 21.22 1.68
N ILE A 941 31.91 20.46 1.01
CA ILE A 941 30.53 20.87 0.70
C ILE A 941 29.67 20.08 1.68
N LEU A 942 28.89 20.72 2.54
CA LEU A 942 28.06 20.08 3.55
C LEU A 942 26.73 19.61 2.95
N GLU A 943 25.98 18.77 3.66
CA GLU A 943 24.70 18.22 3.17
C GLU A 943 23.63 19.29 2.95
N ASP A 944 23.73 20.45 3.62
CA ASP A 944 22.88 21.62 3.41
C ASP A 944 23.30 22.47 2.19
N GLY A 945 24.32 22.03 1.45
CA GLY A 945 24.87 22.71 0.27
C GLY A 945 25.88 23.83 0.58
N SER A 946 26.14 24.12 1.85
CA SER A 946 27.14 25.12 2.24
C SER A 946 28.57 24.62 2.02
N ILE A 947 29.54 25.54 1.86
CA ILE A 947 30.94 25.20 1.52
C ILE A 947 31.89 25.67 2.63
N GLU A 948 32.67 24.77 3.22
CA GLU A 948 33.79 25.07 4.12
C GLU A 948 35.12 24.98 3.37
N ALA A 949 35.91 26.06 3.33
CA ALA A 949 37.23 26.06 2.71
C ALA A 949 38.32 26.62 3.67
N LYS A 950 39.32 25.81 4.01
CA LYS A 950 40.53 26.16 4.76
C LYS A 950 41.67 26.44 3.78
N ASN A 951 42.35 27.59 3.96
CA ASN A 951 43.43 28.08 3.09
C ASN A 951 43.04 28.33 1.61
N GLY A 952 41.75 28.55 1.32
CA GLY A 952 41.27 28.86 -0.04
C GLY A 952 41.70 30.26 -0.50
N LYS A 953 42.22 30.37 -1.74
CA LYS A 953 42.50 31.63 -2.41
C LYS A 953 41.44 31.88 -3.49
N PHE A 954 40.47 32.73 -3.21
CA PHE A 954 39.39 33.09 -4.13
C PHE A 954 39.77 34.33 -4.96
N THR A 955 39.63 34.26 -6.29
CA THR A 955 39.88 35.36 -7.22
C THR A 955 38.68 35.54 -8.14
N GLY A 956 38.20 36.77 -8.32
CA GLY A 956 37.00 37.06 -9.12
C GLY A 956 36.00 37.94 -8.36
N GLU A 957 34.76 37.98 -8.83
CA GLU A 957 33.62 38.59 -8.15
C GLU A 957 33.04 37.61 -7.11
N ILE A 958 32.75 38.09 -5.90
CA ILE A 958 32.18 37.30 -4.81
C ILE A 958 30.91 38.02 -4.33
N ASP A 959 29.75 37.48 -4.69
CA ASP A 959 28.45 37.93 -4.22
C ASP A 959 28.06 37.15 -2.95
N ALA A 960 27.84 37.85 -1.85
CA ALA A 960 27.48 37.25 -0.56
C ALA A 960 26.36 38.04 0.12
N ASP A 961 25.22 37.39 0.37
CA ASP A 961 24.06 38.02 1.05
C ASP A 961 24.20 38.00 2.58
N THR A 962 24.83 36.95 3.12
CA THR A 962 25.10 36.77 4.55
C THR A 962 26.45 36.06 4.79
N GLY A 963 27.09 36.19 5.96
CA GLY A 963 28.33 35.46 6.29
C GLY A 963 29.29 36.21 7.22
N LYS A 964 30.55 35.75 7.34
CA LYS A 964 31.64 36.47 8.03
C LYS A 964 32.92 36.46 7.19
N ILE A 965 33.58 37.60 7.03
CA ILE A 965 34.89 37.76 6.37
C ILE A 965 35.86 38.49 7.30
N GLY A 966 36.97 37.83 7.68
CA GLY A 966 38.02 38.46 8.50
C GLY A 966 37.55 39.06 9.84
N GLY A 967 36.47 38.52 10.43
CA GLY A 967 35.84 39.05 11.65
C GLY A 967 34.66 40.02 11.43
N PHE A 968 34.39 40.44 10.19
CA PHE A 968 33.24 41.26 9.82
C PHE A 968 32.08 40.40 9.33
N SER A 969 30.87 40.61 9.85
CA SER A 969 29.64 39.97 9.37
C SER A 969 29.13 40.63 8.08
N ILE A 970 28.76 39.82 7.11
CA ILE A 970 27.99 40.20 5.92
C ILE A 970 26.54 39.86 6.22
N SER A 971 25.61 40.79 6.05
CA SER A 971 24.18 40.53 6.27
C SER A 971 23.34 41.67 5.71
N TYR A 972 22.18 41.39 5.09
CA TYR A 972 21.18 42.41 4.75
C TYR A 972 21.75 43.62 3.97
N GLY A 973 22.63 43.37 2.99
CA GLY A 973 23.21 44.40 2.13
C GLY A 973 24.29 45.29 2.77
N ARG A 974 24.90 44.86 3.89
CA ARG A 974 26.02 45.56 4.56
C ARG A 974 27.11 44.60 5.02
N ILE A 975 28.32 45.14 5.22
CA ILE A 975 29.46 44.45 5.88
C ILE A 975 29.79 45.15 7.19
N GLY A 976 29.93 44.46 8.31
CA GLY A 976 30.12 45.08 9.61
C GLY A 976 30.27 44.14 10.79
N ILE A 977 30.76 44.61 11.94
CA ILE A 977 30.74 43.86 13.20
C ILE A 977 29.44 44.21 13.91
N ASP A 978 28.50 43.27 13.98
CA ASP A 978 27.28 43.43 14.77
C ASP A 978 27.49 42.80 16.14
N LYS A 979 27.25 43.55 17.22
CA LYS A 979 27.31 43.00 18.58
C LYS A 979 26.09 42.11 18.85
N ASP A 980 24.91 42.49 18.32
CA ASP A 980 23.62 41.87 18.68
C ASP A 980 22.58 41.89 17.52
N GLY A 981 23.00 41.94 16.25
CA GLY A 981 22.09 41.89 15.08
C GLY A 981 21.22 43.14 14.86
N GLY A 982 21.31 44.15 15.73
CA GLY A 982 20.49 45.37 15.75
C GLY A 982 21.14 46.61 15.15
N GLY A 983 22.17 46.45 14.31
CA GLY A 983 22.92 47.57 13.72
C GLY A 983 23.83 48.28 14.73
N SER A 984 24.15 47.62 15.84
CA SER A 984 25.06 48.08 16.89
C SER A 984 26.44 47.48 16.65
N GLY A 985 27.33 48.30 16.12
CA GLY A 985 28.75 48.04 15.94
C GLY A 985 29.27 48.76 14.70
N MET A 986 30.30 48.25 14.05
CA MET A 986 30.75 48.83 12.78
C MET A 986 29.87 48.32 11.63
N PHE A 987 29.46 49.16 10.69
CA PHE A 987 28.73 48.76 9.50
C PHE A 987 29.11 49.59 8.27
N LEU A 988 29.12 48.96 7.11
CA LEU A 988 29.34 49.56 5.80
C LEU A 988 28.14 49.21 4.92
N TYR A 989 27.29 50.20 4.69
CA TYR A 989 26.25 50.17 3.68
C TYR A 989 26.77 50.78 2.38
N ASN A 990 26.05 50.56 1.28
CA ASN A 990 26.35 51.24 0.00
C ASN A 990 26.34 52.78 0.10
N SER A 991 25.59 53.35 1.05
CA SER A 991 25.38 54.79 1.21
C SER A 991 26.11 55.41 2.41
N MET A 992 26.60 54.61 3.36
CA MET A 992 27.24 55.11 4.58
C MET A 992 28.14 54.09 5.27
N ILE A 993 29.11 54.58 6.03
CA ILE A 993 29.92 53.83 7.00
C ILE A 993 29.50 54.30 8.39
N GLY A 994 29.33 53.38 9.33
CA GLY A 994 28.97 53.69 10.70
C GLY A 994 29.69 52.87 11.73
N PHE A 995 29.91 53.45 12.90
CA PHE A 995 30.41 52.82 14.12
C PHE A 995 29.42 53.17 15.22
N LYS A 996 28.63 52.21 15.69
CA LYS A 996 27.60 52.38 16.70
C LYS A 996 27.94 51.50 17.91
N GLY A 997 28.60 52.05 18.91
CA GLY A 997 28.66 51.43 20.23
C GLY A 997 27.35 51.62 21.00
N ASP A 998 27.22 50.92 22.13
CA ASP A 998 26.03 50.91 22.98
C ASP A 998 25.48 52.32 23.26
N ASN A 999 26.38 53.30 23.40
CA ASN A 999 26.05 54.68 23.77
C ASN A 999 26.74 55.73 22.89
N MET A 1000 27.37 55.35 21.78
CA MET A 1000 28.07 56.32 20.91
C MET A 1000 27.95 55.89 19.46
N GLN A 1001 27.78 56.85 18.56
CA GLN A 1001 27.64 56.60 17.14
C GLN A 1001 28.47 57.59 16.32
N ALA A 1002 29.28 57.07 15.39
CA ALA A 1002 29.97 57.83 14.36
C ALA A 1002 29.49 57.34 12.99
N LEU A 1003 28.88 58.20 12.17
CA LEU A 1003 28.39 57.89 10.83
C LEU A 1003 29.06 58.81 9.81
N ILE A 1004 29.38 58.29 8.62
CA ILE A 1004 29.92 59.03 7.48
C ILE A 1004 29.20 58.52 6.22
N GLY A 1005 28.49 59.40 5.52
CA GLY A 1005 27.63 59.07 4.38
C GLY A 1005 26.19 59.51 4.57
N CYS A 1006 25.38 59.40 3.52
CA CYS A 1006 24.01 59.92 3.48
C CYS A 1006 23.09 59.08 4.38
N TYR A 1007 22.83 59.57 5.60
CA TYR A 1007 21.92 58.94 6.55
C TYR A 1007 20.72 59.86 6.81
N ASN A 1008 19.52 59.29 6.85
CA ASN A 1008 18.28 60.06 7.04
C ASN A 1008 17.26 59.26 7.87
N ASP A 1009 17.36 59.37 9.19
CA ASP A 1009 16.35 58.85 10.13
C ASP A 1009 15.71 59.95 10.99
N LEU A 1010 16.02 61.22 10.71
CA LEU A 1010 15.50 62.37 11.48
C LEU A 1010 14.99 63.51 10.57
N GLY A 1011 14.66 63.21 9.31
CA GLY A 1011 14.10 64.18 8.33
C GLY A 1011 15.11 65.19 7.78
N THR A 1012 16.41 65.00 8.05
CA THR A 1012 17.49 65.90 7.64
C THR A 1012 18.63 65.09 7.03
N ASP A 1013 19.01 65.34 5.77
CA ASP A 1013 20.13 64.65 5.14
C ASP A 1013 21.48 65.16 5.71
N ILE A 1014 22.22 64.26 6.34
CA ILE A 1014 23.54 64.55 6.93
C ILE A 1014 24.63 63.74 6.22
N LEU A 1015 25.81 64.34 6.05
CA LEU A 1015 26.97 63.73 5.38
C LEU A 1015 27.91 63.05 6.38
N GLY A 1016 27.88 63.44 7.66
CA GLY A 1016 28.65 62.81 8.72
C GLY A 1016 28.23 63.27 10.10
N ARG A 1017 28.34 62.40 11.11
CA ARG A 1017 27.81 62.64 12.45
C ARG A 1017 28.54 61.85 13.53
N PHE A 1018 28.87 62.48 14.65
CA PHE A 1018 29.41 61.88 15.87
C PHE A 1018 28.46 62.24 17.03
N VAL A 1019 27.79 61.26 17.63
CA VAL A 1019 26.76 61.43 18.67
C VAL A 1019 27.02 60.48 19.82
N ASN A 1020 26.70 60.91 21.04
CA ASN A 1020 26.47 60.02 22.16
C ASN A 1020 24.98 59.66 22.21
N THR A 1021 24.67 58.37 22.06
CA THR A 1021 23.32 57.80 21.92
C THR A 1021 22.88 57.02 23.16
N GLN A 1022 23.43 57.32 24.33
CA GLN A 1022 23.10 56.62 25.58
C GLN A 1022 21.60 56.61 25.89
N SER A 1023 21.06 55.42 26.19
CA SER A 1023 19.64 55.24 26.49
C SER A 1023 19.22 56.00 27.75
N GLY A 1024 18.13 56.78 27.67
CA GLY A 1024 17.60 57.57 28.79
C GLY A 1024 17.94 59.06 28.76
N TYR A 1025 18.82 59.51 27.86
CA TYR A 1025 19.07 60.92 27.57
C TYR A 1025 18.81 61.22 26.10
N LEU A 1026 18.62 62.50 25.77
CA LEU A 1026 18.59 62.91 24.37
C LEU A 1026 19.94 62.74 23.69
N PRO A 1027 19.97 62.49 22.37
CA PRO A 1027 21.22 62.32 21.65
C PRO A 1027 22.09 63.57 21.83
N ASN A 1028 23.26 63.40 22.46
CA ASN A 1028 24.22 64.48 22.64
C ASN A 1028 25.18 64.47 21.45
N TYR A 1029 25.00 65.41 20.53
CA TYR A 1029 25.82 65.51 19.32
C TYR A 1029 27.18 66.12 19.63
N GLY A 1030 28.26 65.38 19.34
CA GLY A 1030 29.63 65.89 19.42
C GLY A 1030 30.02 66.72 18.19
N LEU A 1031 29.68 66.24 16.99
CA LEU A 1031 29.92 66.95 15.73
C LEU A 1031 28.96 66.43 14.64
N VAL A 1032 28.29 67.32 13.91
CA VAL A 1032 27.36 66.95 12.82
C VAL A 1032 27.62 67.81 11.59
N PHE A 1033 27.76 67.17 10.43
CA PHE A 1033 27.85 67.79 9.13
C PHE A 1033 26.52 67.60 8.39
N SER A 1034 25.62 68.57 8.53
CA SER A 1034 24.41 68.65 7.71
C SER A 1034 24.68 69.53 6.48
N VAL A 1035 24.32 69.02 5.30
CA VAL A 1035 24.47 69.73 4.02
C VAL A 1035 23.14 69.91 3.30
N GLN A 1036 22.03 69.60 3.97
CA GLN A 1036 20.69 69.71 3.40
C GLN A 1036 20.42 71.14 2.92
N ASN A 1037 19.98 71.28 1.67
CA ASN A 1037 19.75 72.56 0.96
C ASN A 1037 20.99 73.46 0.73
N SER A 1038 22.21 72.93 0.82
CA SER A 1038 23.42 73.69 0.45
C SER A 1038 23.52 73.86 -1.08
N LEU A 1039 23.00 74.97 -1.60
CA LEU A 1039 23.03 75.34 -3.02
C LEU A 1039 24.27 76.17 -3.41
N SER A 1040 25.27 76.31 -2.51
CA SER A 1040 26.44 77.17 -2.72
C SER A 1040 27.69 76.36 -3.09
N ASN A 1041 28.42 76.77 -4.15
CA ASN A 1041 29.76 76.27 -4.56
C ASN A 1041 30.88 76.56 -3.52
N ARG A 1042 30.62 76.42 -2.21
CA ARG A 1042 31.58 76.72 -1.14
C ARG A 1042 31.99 75.43 -0.42
N ASN A 1043 33.30 75.19 -0.34
CA ASN A 1043 33.88 74.12 0.47
C ASN A 1043 33.88 74.53 1.94
N TYR A 1044 33.31 73.71 2.82
CA TYR A 1044 33.50 73.84 4.27
C TYR A 1044 34.71 72.98 4.66
N ALA A 1045 35.85 73.61 4.92
CA ALA A 1045 37.08 72.93 5.33
C ALA A 1045 37.44 73.30 6.78
N PHE A 1046 37.76 72.30 7.60
CA PHE A 1046 38.47 72.49 8.86
C PHE A 1046 39.97 72.31 8.57
N VAL A 1047 40.68 73.38 8.20
CA VAL A 1047 42.15 73.33 7.98
C VAL A 1047 42.84 73.89 9.22
N GLY A 1048 43.60 73.03 9.90
CA GLY A 1048 44.48 73.45 11.00
C GLY A 1048 45.94 73.27 10.60
N THR A 1049 46.75 74.31 10.71
CA THR A 1049 48.22 74.23 10.64
C THR A 1049 48.88 74.61 11.97
N GLY A 1050 48.10 74.67 13.06
CA GLY A 1050 48.55 74.98 14.43
C GLY A 1050 47.48 74.63 15.47
N ASP A 1051 47.86 74.65 16.75
CA ASP A 1051 47.13 74.01 17.86
C ASP A 1051 45.71 74.55 18.07
N GLY A 1052 44.70 73.69 17.92
CA GLY A 1052 43.31 73.95 18.29
C GLY A 1052 42.87 73.09 19.49
N ILE A 1053 42.11 73.68 20.43
CA ILE A 1053 41.51 73.00 21.59
C ILE A 1053 39.98 73.16 21.55
N LEU A 1054 39.21 72.07 21.72
CA LEU A 1054 37.74 72.08 21.81
C LEU A 1054 37.26 71.91 23.26
N LYS A 1055 36.70 72.98 23.83
CA LYS A 1055 36.05 73.03 25.16
C LYS A 1055 35.01 74.16 25.19
N GLY A 1056 33.80 73.95 24.65
CA GLY A 1056 32.74 74.98 24.61
C GLY A 1056 31.36 74.44 24.22
N VAL A 1057 30.31 75.10 24.76
CA VAL A 1057 28.92 75.03 24.27
C VAL A 1057 28.92 75.52 22.82
N VAL A 1058 28.39 74.75 21.88
CA VAL A 1058 28.01 75.33 20.58
C VAL A 1058 26.74 76.13 20.84
N GLU A 1059 26.92 77.38 21.23
CA GLU A 1059 25.83 78.31 21.53
C GLU A 1059 25.18 78.69 20.19
N GLY A 1060 23.88 78.40 20.03
CA GLY A 1060 23.16 78.84 18.83
C GLY A 1060 23.01 80.36 18.85
N PHE A 1061 23.87 81.10 18.16
CA PHE A 1061 23.87 82.57 18.08
C PHE A 1061 22.75 83.16 17.20
N ARG A 1062 21.61 82.46 17.05
CA ARG A 1062 20.49 83.02 16.29
C ARG A 1062 19.69 83.95 17.19
N LEU A 1063 19.56 85.21 16.79
CA LEU A 1063 18.71 86.20 17.46
C LEU A 1063 17.23 85.89 17.18
N ASN A 1064 16.41 85.86 18.23
CA ASN A 1064 14.97 85.70 18.12
C ASN A 1064 14.28 87.07 18.20
N TRP A 1065 13.81 87.57 17.06
CA TRP A 1065 13.16 88.88 16.96
C TRP A 1065 11.64 88.77 17.07
N ILE A 1066 11.03 89.51 18.00
CA ILE A 1066 9.59 89.52 18.23
C ILE A 1066 9.02 90.93 18.16
N GLU A 1067 8.03 91.10 17.28
CA GLU A 1067 7.21 92.30 17.14
C GLU A 1067 5.74 91.96 17.29
N PHE A 1068 4.95 92.90 17.82
CA PHE A 1068 3.50 92.80 17.91
C PHE A 1068 2.84 93.50 16.73
N SER A 1069 1.74 92.95 16.27
CA SER A 1069 0.99 93.43 15.11
C SER A 1069 -0.22 94.28 15.50
N GLN A 1070 -0.69 94.20 16.75
CA GLN A 1070 -1.82 94.97 17.28
C GLN A 1070 -1.75 95.14 18.81
N ALA A 1071 -2.52 96.09 19.35
CA ALA A 1071 -2.65 96.29 20.79
C ALA A 1071 -3.32 95.08 21.48
N LYS A 1072 -2.94 94.78 22.72
CA LYS A 1072 -3.43 93.63 23.53
C LYS A 1072 -3.16 92.23 22.95
N GLU A 1073 -2.22 92.10 22.01
CA GLU A 1073 -1.81 90.81 21.47
C GLU A 1073 -0.90 90.03 22.44
N ALA A 1074 -1.06 88.70 22.51
CA ALA A 1074 -0.20 87.80 23.27
C ALA A 1074 0.60 86.86 22.35
N LYS A 1075 1.93 86.81 22.49
CA LYS A 1075 2.81 85.92 21.69
C LYS A 1075 3.70 85.06 22.57
N TYR A 1076 3.93 83.81 22.17
CA TYR A 1076 4.86 82.91 22.85
C TYR A 1076 6.28 83.05 22.31
N ILE A 1077 7.27 82.97 23.19
CA ILE A 1077 8.67 82.88 22.81
C ILE A 1077 8.96 81.48 22.26
N ASN A 1078 9.39 81.41 21.00
CA ASN A 1078 9.79 80.16 20.35
C ASN A 1078 11.31 79.96 20.41
N LEU A 1079 11.75 79.03 21.26
CA LEU A 1079 13.17 78.76 21.48
C LEU A 1079 13.90 78.12 20.30
N ASN A 1080 13.20 77.53 19.32
CA ASN A 1080 13.83 77.04 18.08
C ASN A 1080 14.41 78.16 17.20
N ARG A 1081 14.02 79.42 17.44
CA ARG A 1081 14.57 80.59 16.71
C ARG A 1081 15.75 81.25 17.42
N GLY A 1082 16.00 80.93 18.69
CA GLY A 1082 17.08 81.54 19.49
C GLY A 1082 16.70 81.76 20.96
N LYS A 1083 17.71 81.74 21.85
CA LYS A 1083 17.56 82.00 23.30
C LYS A 1083 17.72 83.48 23.68
N TYR A 1084 18.38 84.26 22.83
CA TYR A 1084 18.42 85.71 22.94
C TYR A 1084 17.22 86.29 22.22
N VAL A 1085 16.30 86.89 22.99
CA VAL A 1085 15.06 87.45 22.46
C VAL A 1085 15.14 88.96 22.51
N GLU A 1086 15.02 89.61 21.36
CA GLU A 1086 14.79 91.05 21.28
C GLU A 1086 13.32 91.30 20.96
N VAL A 1087 12.66 92.11 21.80
CA VAL A 1087 11.24 92.45 21.64
C VAL A 1087 11.05 93.95 21.42
N CYS A 1088 10.24 94.28 20.41
CA CYS A 1088 9.80 95.63 20.10
C CYS A 1088 8.29 95.77 20.36
N GLY A 1089 7.94 96.62 21.32
CA GLY A 1089 6.55 96.85 21.75
C GLY A 1089 5.90 97.95 20.94
N ASN A 1090 5.44 97.66 19.72
CA ASN A 1090 4.91 98.71 18.84
C ASN A 1090 3.51 99.21 19.23
N TYR A 1091 2.79 98.49 20.10
CA TYR A 1091 1.42 98.79 20.53
C TYR A 1091 1.28 98.68 22.05
N GLY A 1092 0.23 99.31 22.61
CA GLY A 1092 -0.04 99.29 24.04
C GLY A 1092 -0.62 97.96 24.54
N ASP A 1093 -0.33 97.62 25.79
CA ASP A 1093 -0.82 96.43 26.52
C ASP A 1093 -0.49 95.08 25.86
N CYS A 1094 0.60 94.99 25.10
CA CYS A 1094 1.06 93.72 24.52
C CYS A 1094 1.69 92.80 25.57
N VAL A 1095 1.51 91.49 25.36
CA VAL A 1095 1.92 90.42 26.28
C VAL A 1095 2.89 89.47 25.59
N LEU A 1096 4.04 89.25 26.20
CA LEU A 1096 4.99 88.20 25.82
C LEU A 1096 4.84 87.03 26.80
N MET A 1097 4.49 85.87 26.30
CA MET A 1097 4.35 84.65 27.08
C MET A 1097 5.66 83.87 27.06
N LEU A 1098 6.09 83.42 28.24
CA LEU A 1098 7.19 82.47 28.35
C LEU A 1098 6.86 81.16 27.62
N PRO A 1099 7.88 80.44 27.11
CA PRO A 1099 7.68 79.21 26.35
C PRO A 1099 6.88 78.18 27.14
N ARG A 1100 5.96 77.49 26.46
CA ARG A 1100 5.24 76.36 27.06
C ARG A 1100 6.21 75.22 27.34
N LEU A 1101 5.92 74.44 28.36
CA LEU A 1101 6.75 73.31 28.77
C LEU A 1101 6.96 72.29 27.64
N ALA A 1102 5.89 71.95 26.92
CA ALA A 1102 5.96 71.08 25.75
C ALA A 1102 6.88 71.62 24.64
N GLU A 1103 6.87 72.93 24.39
CA GLU A 1103 7.69 73.56 23.35
C GLU A 1103 9.16 73.68 23.81
N LEU A 1104 9.39 74.03 25.07
CA LEU A 1104 10.73 74.06 25.68
C LEU A 1104 11.40 72.69 25.56
N ARG A 1105 10.66 71.63 25.87
CA ARG A 1105 11.12 70.24 25.72
C ARG A 1105 11.52 69.95 24.28
N LEU A 1106 10.62 70.17 23.33
CA LEU A 1106 10.90 69.95 21.92
C LEU A 1106 12.11 70.75 21.42
N SER A 1107 12.29 71.99 21.89
CA SER A 1107 13.44 72.84 21.54
C SER A 1107 14.78 72.35 22.08
N LEU A 1108 14.78 71.57 23.15
CA LEU A 1108 15.97 70.90 23.66
C LEU A 1108 16.20 69.53 23.00
N GLY A 1109 15.31 69.14 22.07
CA GLY A 1109 15.26 67.83 21.45
C GLY A 1109 14.42 66.80 22.22
N MET A 1110 13.73 67.19 23.31
CA MET A 1110 13.02 66.29 24.24
C MET A 1110 11.61 66.00 23.75
N SER A 1111 11.03 64.86 24.15
CA SER A 1111 9.59 64.63 23.98
C SER A 1111 8.79 65.72 24.69
N SER A 1112 7.72 66.21 24.07
CA SER A 1112 6.82 67.22 24.65
C SER A 1112 6.23 66.79 26.01
N THR A 1113 6.17 65.48 26.27
CA THR A 1113 5.68 64.88 27.52
C THR A 1113 6.78 64.45 28.49
N SER A 1114 8.06 64.69 28.18
CA SER A 1114 9.23 64.25 28.98
C SER A 1114 9.13 64.65 30.45
N THR A 1115 9.33 63.74 31.39
CA THR A 1115 9.24 64.06 32.84
C THR A 1115 10.57 64.47 33.48
N GLU A 1116 11.67 64.42 32.72
CA GLU A 1116 13.02 64.83 33.16
C GLU A 1116 13.09 66.28 33.67
N ASP A 1117 13.98 66.50 34.64
CA ASP A 1117 14.28 67.83 35.18
C ASP A 1117 15.00 68.69 34.13
N ILE A 1118 14.56 69.94 33.96
CA ILE A 1118 15.06 70.87 32.92
C ILE A 1118 15.50 72.17 33.58
N ALA A 1119 16.59 72.77 33.11
CA ALA A 1119 16.98 74.13 33.43
C ALA A 1119 17.53 74.86 32.19
N VAL A 1120 16.89 75.94 31.75
CA VAL A 1120 17.30 76.74 30.58
C VAL A 1120 17.27 78.23 30.92
N ARG A 1121 18.39 78.91 30.67
CA ARG A 1121 18.46 80.38 30.78
C ARG A 1121 17.95 81.02 29.48
N LEU A 1122 17.06 81.98 29.63
CA LEU A 1122 16.48 82.80 28.58
C LEU A 1122 16.78 84.27 28.89
N THR A 1123 17.26 85.01 27.88
CA THR A 1123 17.52 86.44 28.00
C THR A 1123 16.56 87.19 27.08
N VAL A 1124 15.73 88.05 27.66
CA VAL A 1124 14.77 88.89 26.94
C VAL A 1124 15.18 90.34 27.09
N VAL A 1125 15.41 91.00 25.96
CA VAL A 1125 15.80 92.42 25.88
C VAL A 1125 14.66 93.20 25.27
N LYS A 1126 14.15 94.20 26.00
CA LYS A 1126 13.18 95.15 25.48
C LYS A 1126 13.92 96.29 24.79
N ARG A 1127 13.80 96.35 23.47
CA ARG A 1127 14.58 97.31 22.67
C ARG A 1127 13.95 98.69 22.59
N SER A 1128 12.70 98.78 22.14
CA SER A 1128 12.02 100.06 21.89
C SER A 1128 10.49 99.93 21.86
N GLY A 1129 9.78 101.06 21.97
CA GLY A 1129 8.31 101.16 21.88
C GLY A 1129 7.59 101.30 23.24
N SER A 1130 6.31 100.94 23.29
CA SER A 1130 5.51 100.82 24.52
C SER A 1130 6.00 99.66 25.39
N ASP A 1131 5.67 99.72 26.69
CA ASP A 1131 5.97 98.64 27.63
C ASP A 1131 5.33 97.32 27.21
N VAL A 1132 6.04 96.21 27.46
CA VAL A 1132 5.56 94.84 27.19
C VAL A 1132 5.61 94.05 28.48
N ARG A 1133 4.53 93.32 28.78
CA ARG A 1133 4.48 92.47 29.97
C ARG A 1133 4.90 91.05 29.63
N LEU A 1134 5.89 90.54 30.33
CA LEU A 1134 6.36 89.15 30.27
C LEU A 1134 5.59 88.30 31.28
N TYR A 1135 4.80 87.34 30.81
CA TYR A 1135 3.92 86.50 31.62
C TYR A 1135 4.37 85.04 31.67
N GLY A 1136 4.17 84.43 32.82
CA GLY A 1136 4.14 82.98 33.00
C GLY A 1136 2.70 82.46 33.05
N ARG A 1137 2.41 81.61 34.04
CA ARG A 1137 1.10 81.06 34.35
C ARG A 1137 0.23 82.08 35.10
N THR A 1138 -0.94 82.42 34.56
CA THR A 1138 -1.89 83.38 35.17
C THR A 1138 -3.35 83.06 34.84
N GLY A 1139 -4.26 83.42 35.75
CA GLY A 1139 -5.72 83.38 35.55
C GLY A 1139 -6.31 84.70 35.04
N ASP A 1140 -5.49 85.73 34.83
CA ASP A 1140 -5.94 87.10 34.54
C ASP A 1140 -6.51 87.26 33.12
N PHE A 1141 -6.08 86.42 32.18
CA PHE A 1141 -6.53 86.45 30.79
C PHE A 1141 -6.42 85.06 30.13
N THR A 1142 -7.06 84.92 28.97
CA THR A 1142 -6.93 83.74 28.11
C THR A 1142 -6.12 84.09 26.87
N VAL A 1143 -5.32 83.16 26.38
CA VAL A 1143 -4.61 83.31 25.10
C VAL A 1143 -5.33 82.47 24.06
N ASN A 1144 -5.86 83.12 23.02
CA ASN A 1144 -6.67 82.49 21.98
C ASN A 1144 -7.85 81.67 22.56
N GLY A 1145 -8.55 82.23 23.56
CA GLY A 1145 -9.70 81.60 24.22
C GLY A 1145 -9.34 80.47 25.20
N SER A 1146 -8.07 80.08 25.31
CA SER A 1146 -7.60 79.04 26.23
C SER A 1146 -7.04 79.65 27.51
N SER A 1147 -7.42 79.09 28.66
CA SER A 1147 -6.83 79.47 29.96
C SER A 1147 -5.33 79.15 29.96
N VAL A 1148 -4.52 80.09 30.44
CA VAL A 1148 -3.06 79.90 30.64
C VAL A 1148 -2.71 79.57 32.08
N ASP A 1149 -3.70 79.43 32.97
CA ASP A 1149 -3.52 78.88 34.31
C ASP A 1149 -3.52 77.35 34.30
N ASN A 1150 -2.52 76.77 33.64
CA ASN A 1150 -2.34 75.32 33.57
C ASN A 1150 -0.85 74.94 33.66
N ALA A 1151 -0.58 73.66 33.89
CA ALA A 1151 0.77 73.16 34.14
C ALA A 1151 1.73 73.27 32.93
N GLN A 1152 1.26 73.65 31.73
CA GLN A 1152 2.14 73.89 30.59
C GLN A 1152 2.83 75.26 30.63
N HIS A 1153 2.37 76.17 31.49
CA HIS A 1153 2.95 77.51 31.64
C HIS A 1153 3.73 77.59 32.95
N PRO A 1154 4.88 78.28 32.97
CA PRO A 1154 5.70 78.31 34.16
C PRO A 1154 5.13 79.28 35.17
N TYR A 1155 5.09 78.92 36.45
CA TYR A 1155 4.88 79.90 37.50
C TYR A 1155 6.04 80.89 37.48
N PHE A 1156 5.73 82.18 37.45
CA PHE A 1156 6.77 83.21 37.47
C PHE A 1156 7.16 83.43 38.93
N ARG A 1157 8.32 82.91 39.32
CA ARG A 1157 8.76 82.84 40.72
C ARG A 1157 9.77 83.94 41.02
N ASP A 1158 9.54 84.63 42.14
CA ASP A 1158 10.57 85.48 42.75
C ASP A 1158 11.57 84.66 43.59
N ASN A 1159 12.57 85.35 44.15
CA ASN A 1159 13.61 84.71 44.97
C ASN A 1159 13.09 84.05 46.25
N ASN A 1160 11.84 84.30 46.64
CA ASN A 1160 11.17 83.71 47.80
C ASN A 1160 10.12 82.67 47.40
N PHE A 1161 10.16 82.19 46.15
CA PHE A 1161 9.24 81.20 45.57
C PHE A 1161 7.77 81.67 45.53
N GLY A 1162 7.49 82.97 45.68
CA GLY A 1162 6.17 83.54 45.46
C GLY A 1162 5.84 83.63 43.97
N ASN A 1163 4.58 83.43 43.58
CA ASN A 1163 4.14 83.63 42.19
C ASN A 1163 3.81 85.12 41.97
N THR A 1164 4.60 85.80 41.14
CA THR A 1164 4.41 87.22 40.84
C THR A 1164 3.46 87.46 39.66
N GLY A 1165 3.10 86.41 38.92
CA GLY A 1165 2.22 86.47 37.75
C GLY A 1165 2.90 87.00 36.48
N TYR A 1166 3.58 88.15 36.54
CA TYR A 1166 4.26 88.78 35.40
C TYR A 1166 5.34 89.79 35.75
N TRP A 1167 6.07 90.24 34.72
CA TRP A 1167 7.01 91.36 34.78
C TRP A 1167 6.73 92.40 33.70
N ASN A 1168 6.73 93.69 34.03
CA ASN A 1168 6.56 94.76 33.03
C ASN A 1168 7.94 95.27 32.57
N MET A 1169 8.21 95.20 31.26
CA MET A 1169 9.49 95.58 30.65
C MET A 1169 9.38 96.93 29.92
N GLY A 1170 10.17 97.91 30.35
CA GLY A 1170 10.39 99.20 29.69
C GLY A 1170 11.53 99.16 28.68
N ASN A 1171 11.72 100.22 27.88
CA ASN A 1171 12.78 100.25 26.86
C ASN A 1171 14.17 100.27 27.48
N GLY A 1172 15.02 99.33 27.06
CA GLY A 1172 16.35 99.11 27.62
C GLY A 1172 16.42 97.93 28.60
N ASP A 1173 15.27 97.52 29.16
CA ASP A 1173 15.23 96.46 30.16
C ASP A 1173 15.69 95.11 29.58
N VAL A 1174 16.58 94.44 30.29
CA VAL A 1174 16.99 93.05 30.06
C VAL A 1174 16.55 92.21 31.24
N VAL A 1175 15.76 91.18 30.97
CA VAL A 1175 15.31 90.21 31.96
C VAL A 1175 15.90 88.86 31.59
N GLU A 1176 16.68 88.29 32.50
CA GLU A 1176 17.14 86.92 32.42
C GLU A 1176 16.34 86.03 33.36
N VAL A 1177 15.73 85.00 32.77
CA VAL A 1177 14.90 84.04 33.50
C VAL A 1177 15.47 82.65 33.31
N LEU A 1178 15.55 81.89 34.40
CA LEU A 1178 15.87 80.47 34.39
C LEU A 1178 14.56 79.70 34.41
N LEU A 1179 14.20 79.17 33.26
CA LEU A 1179 13.08 78.26 33.11
C LEU A 1179 13.50 76.89 33.65
N THR A 1180 12.73 76.36 34.58
CA THR A 1180 13.00 75.10 35.26
C THR A 1180 11.77 74.24 35.33
N TYR A 1181 11.92 72.95 35.03
CA TYR A 1181 10.91 71.95 35.34
C TYR A 1181 11.52 70.97 36.32
N SER A 1182 10.93 70.84 37.51
CA SER A 1182 11.39 69.91 38.53
C SER A 1182 10.26 69.53 39.47
N ALA A 1183 10.26 68.30 39.98
CA ALA A 1183 9.23 67.80 40.91
C ALA A 1183 7.78 68.00 40.40
N ALA A 1184 7.57 67.79 39.10
CA ALA A 1184 6.30 67.99 38.39
C ALA A 1184 5.78 69.44 38.32
N GLU A 1185 6.58 70.43 38.70
CA GLU A 1185 6.23 71.85 38.62
C GLU A 1185 7.12 72.61 37.62
N TYR A 1186 6.50 73.42 36.77
CA TYR A 1186 7.20 74.29 35.82
C TYR A 1186 7.30 75.70 36.41
N ASN A 1187 8.51 76.19 36.61
CA ASN A 1187 8.82 77.45 37.28
C ASN A 1187 9.79 78.29 36.43
N ALA A 1188 9.60 79.60 36.42
CA ALA A 1188 10.48 80.56 35.79
C ALA A 1188 11.08 81.45 36.88
N TYR A 1189 12.33 81.19 37.26
CA TYR A 1189 13.03 81.94 38.29
C TYR A 1189 13.76 83.12 37.67
N THR A 1190 13.58 84.29 38.26
CA THR A 1190 14.30 85.48 37.81
C THR A 1190 15.78 85.36 38.21
N VAL A 1191 16.70 85.36 37.25
CA VAL A 1191 18.15 85.27 37.50
C VAL A 1191 18.77 86.65 37.65
N SER A 1192 18.48 87.53 36.70
CA SER A 1192 18.95 88.91 36.71
C SER A 1192 17.92 89.80 35.98
N ILE A 1193 17.74 91.03 36.48
CA ILE A 1193 16.96 92.06 35.80
C ILE A 1193 17.82 93.31 35.76
N HIS A 1194 18.19 93.72 34.56
CA HIS A 1194 18.90 94.97 34.30
C HIS A 1194 17.92 95.94 33.68
N ARG A 1195 17.59 97.01 34.39
CA ARG A 1195 16.79 98.13 33.89
C ARG A 1195 17.70 99.25 33.42
#